data_AF-A0A430B6A2-F1
#
_entry.id   AF-A0A430B6A2-F1
#
_cell.length_a   1.000
_cell.length_b   1.000
_cell.length_c   1.000
_cell.angle_alpha   90.00
_cell.angle_beta   90.00
_cell.angle_gamma   90.00
#
_symmetry.space_group_name_H-M   'P 1'
#
loop_
_entity.id
_entity.type
_entity.pdbx_description
1 polymer ?
#
loop_
_entity_poly.entity_id
_entity_poly.type
_entity_poly.pdbx_seq_one_letter_code
_entity_poly.pdbx_strand_id
1 'polypeptide(L)'
;MKKVKFYLVVSGLFLSVSVGSVYAEELKIPEIGEDEVEITSLDVANYSLAESSSEAVYLPKKELAKVKSLQEKYKKEVTYYANDMFTEYPVFENGTYKLGKFNKEALISVEKQLNFYRNLAGLSSIPLTEKDTEFAQHGAIGLAATNQFTHYLGEYDKPADMPQSFWDIATSATESSNLHYFSGTGYWYSLNYVLDSFMEDSGSNNRQTGHRAHIMGLPITSFGVGYASNSATYSSLYPNLNYGTIDSHYSKDFVTQWPSSGYFPIQTYNKQSSTNMRWSVFFNTKEYEVGDNVSVEIKNNKTGQKMNVVDDSNGGELTAFNSDSGYYSLGGYAIVNFKPNDNFKIEKNTEYTVKVAGMLRDGRPSNYEYKIHMIDVEGEYRDEELLVKELEAYKVSSKAALKNYKNPKEYRQTQQNELIAILNEANSKIEASKDKAAVDVIVKASKNRIDKIKTNKELTEAENQLNKKELENYKITSKKALSSYKNLANYRSAQQNEIKTILNEANGKIETAKDKASIDTVLKTSKAKMDAVKTNQQLTEAEKELTAKELTNYKEKSKKILSGYKNPNDYKEEQKQELAKILSETNQKINKASSKLEVDSISKEAKIRLDKVKTNKAEGPYIEDGRFVTISKKGYSTWSNFNWKKRNESTKLLNKTYQARGKYIHNNGSTYLSLYDNQGKWQGYINEKAVKAGSGKQGAYINDGRYVTISKSNYDVWSNFSWKRKIKSKSIFNKTYQVKGRYEHFNGSTYYSLYDSKGKWQGYINSNATKMGQGKQGAYISDGRKVKVTKTNYNTWSNFNWKKRHSSKDIAGKTFIARGKYNHINGSTYYSLYDNKGKWYGYISQHAVK
;
A
#
# COMPACT_ATOMS: atom_id res chain seq x y z
N MET A 1 18.97 21.42 53.90
CA MET A 1 19.87 20.89 54.96
C MET A 1 19.18 19.77 55.72
N LYS A 2 19.94 18.88 56.39
CA LYS A 2 19.62 17.92 57.48
C LYS A 2 18.30 17.10 57.46
N LYS A 3 18.42 15.82 57.81
CA LYS A 3 17.35 14.84 58.12
C LYS A 3 16.97 14.86 59.62
N VAL A 4 15.97 14.02 60.00
CA VAL A 4 15.73 13.27 61.26
C VAL A 4 14.25 13.45 61.68
N LYS A 5 13.32 12.46 61.71
CA LYS A 5 13.18 11.11 62.34
C LYS A 5 12.96 11.09 63.87
N PHE A 6 11.86 10.48 64.34
CA PHE A 6 11.66 9.62 65.54
C PHE A 6 10.13 9.36 65.76
N TYR A 7 9.67 8.67 66.82
CA TYR A 7 9.52 7.19 66.84
C TYR A 7 8.36 6.74 67.78
N LEU A 8 7.31 6.14 67.20
CA LEU A 8 6.56 4.91 67.62
C LEU A 8 6.41 4.55 69.13
N VAL A 9 5.16 4.37 69.62
CA VAL A 9 4.62 3.43 70.66
C VAL A 9 3.09 3.68 70.80
N VAL A 10 2.10 2.79 71.06
CA VAL A 10 1.90 1.32 71.25
C VAL A 10 1.28 0.92 72.63
N SER A 11 0.40 -0.10 72.63
CA SER A 11 -0.37 -0.74 73.74
C SER A 11 -1.60 0.01 74.30
N GLY A 12 -2.70 -0.64 74.72
CA GLY A 12 -3.18 -2.02 74.44
C GLY A 12 -3.95 -2.73 75.59
N LEU A 13 -5.18 -3.23 75.33
CA LEU A 13 -6.00 -4.29 76.03
C LEU A 13 -7.36 -4.35 75.24
N PHE A 14 -8.09 -5.44 74.90
CA PHE A 14 -8.50 -6.73 75.52
C PHE A 14 -9.55 -6.60 76.65
N LEU A 15 -10.66 -7.38 76.75
CA LEU A 15 -11.12 -8.60 76.01
C LEU A 15 -12.66 -8.86 76.21
N SER A 16 -13.34 -9.55 75.25
CA SER A 16 -14.61 -10.34 75.41
C SER A 16 -15.96 -9.59 75.61
N VAL A 17 -17.18 -10.07 75.25
CA VAL A 17 -17.71 -11.25 74.49
C VAL A 17 -18.87 -10.77 73.55
N SER A 18 -19.20 -11.54 72.51
CA SER A 18 -20.38 -11.43 71.60
C SER A 18 -21.71 -11.90 72.27
N VAL A 19 -22.93 -11.84 71.69
CA VAL A 19 -23.41 -12.04 70.31
C VAL A 19 -24.72 -11.25 70.03
N GLY A 20 -24.95 -10.78 68.79
CA GLY A 20 -26.25 -10.24 68.37
C GLY A 20 -26.22 -9.30 67.15
N SER A 21 -25.79 -9.78 65.97
CA SER A 21 -25.49 -8.91 64.80
C SER A 21 -26.32 -9.23 63.55
N VAL A 22 -27.02 -8.23 63.00
CA VAL A 22 -27.64 -8.25 61.66
C VAL A 22 -27.42 -6.89 60.96
N TYR A 23 -26.40 -6.85 60.11
CA TYR A 23 -26.15 -5.91 58.99
C TYR A 23 -26.43 -4.39 59.15
N ALA A 24 -25.35 -3.61 59.29
CA ALA A 24 -24.80 -2.81 58.18
C ALA A 24 -23.43 -2.20 58.58
N GLU A 25 -22.38 -2.38 57.76
CA GLU A 25 -21.07 -1.73 57.99
C GLU A 25 -20.36 -1.45 56.65
N GLU A 26 -19.68 -0.30 56.57
CA GLU A 26 -18.91 0.13 55.40
C GLU A 26 -17.52 -0.53 55.39
N LEU A 27 -17.23 -1.36 54.38
CA LEU A 27 -15.89 -1.92 54.20
C LEU A 27 -14.91 -0.90 53.61
N LYS A 28 -13.99 -0.41 54.45
CA LYS A 28 -12.84 0.39 54.00
C LYS A 28 -11.81 -0.44 53.24
N ILE A 29 -11.10 0.25 52.35
CA ILE A 29 -10.10 -0.27 51.42
C ILE A 29 -8.85 -0.79 52.15
N PRO A 30 -8.37 -2.01 51.88
CA PRO A 30 -7.00 -2.42 52.15
C PRO A 30 -6.06 -2.05 50.98
N GLU A 31 -4.89 -1.50 51.31
CA GLU A 31 -3.84 -1.13 50.36
C GLU A 31 -2.90 -2.33 50.11
N ILE A 32 -2.60 -2.65 48.85
CA ILE A 32 -1.77 -3.83 48.48
C ILE A 32 -0.84 -3.50 47.30
N GLY A 33 0.47 -3.72 47.51
CA GLY A 33 1.41 -4.21 46.50
C GLY A 33 1.82 -3.28 45.35
N GLU A 34 3.06 -2.79 45.39
CA GLU A 34 3.81 -2.48 44.17
C GLU A 34 4.26 -3.80 43.52
N ASP A 35 3.63 -4.19 42.40
CA ASP A 35 4.14 -5.22 41.48
C ASP A 35 4.06 -4.69 40.04
N GLU A 36 5.13 -4.87 39.25
CA GLU A 36 5.25 -4.32 37.89
C GLU A 36 4.36 -5.09 36.90
N VAL A 37 3.15 -4.60 36.63
CA VAL A 37 2.30 -5.14 35.55
C VAL A 37 2.74 -4.59 34.20
N GLU A 38 3.44 -5.43 33.44
CA GLU A 38 3.81 -5.19 32.05
C GLU A 38 2.58 -4.89 31.18
N ILE A 39 2.48 -3.68 30.61
CA ILE A 39 1.37 -3.29 29.73
C ILE A 39 1.54 -3.96 28.35
N THR A 40 1.23 -5.25 28.28
CA THR A 40 1.02 -5.96 27.02
C THR A 40 -0.14 -5.31 26.26
N SER A 41 0.03 -5.13 24.95
CA SER A 41 -0.90 -4.42 24.09
C SER A 41 -2.36 -4.88 24.24
N LEU A 42 -3.26 -3.94 24.59
CA LEU A 42 -4.69 -4.15 24.43
C LEU A 42 -5.01 -4.51 22.98
N ASP A 43 -5.60 -5.68 22.78
CA ASP A 43 -6.06 -6.13 21.47
C ASP A 43 -7.14 -5.17 20.96
N VAL A 44 -6.89 -4.55 19.80
CA VAL A 44 -7.90 -3.75 19.08
C VAL A 44 -8.84 -4.72 18.36
N ALA A 45 -9.66 -5.42 19.17
CA ALA A 45 -10.68 -6.34 18.69
C ALA A 45 -11.68 -5.56 17.82
N ASN A 46 -11.97 -6.10 16.63
CA ASN A 46 -12.78 -5.43 15.62
C ASN A 46 -14.20 -5.09 16.14
N TYR A 47 -14.45 -3.83 16.48
CA TYR A 47 -15.79 -3.30 16.43
C TYR A 47 -16.24 -3.27 14.97
N SER A 48 -17.31 -4.02 14.66
CA SER A 48 -17.95 -3.96 13.36
C SER A 48 -18.57 -2.57 13.17
N LEU A 49 -18.07 -1.82 12.19
CA LEU A 49 -18.70 -0.59 11.72
C LEU A 49 -20.05 -0.94 11.06
N ALA A 50 -21.11 -0.90 11.85
CA ALA A 50 -22.47 -0.79 11.35
C ALA A 50 -22.71 0.67 10.89
N GLU A 51 -23.35 0.85 9.74
CA GLU A 51 -23.47 2.16 9.10
C GLU A 51 -24.63 2.98 9.68
N SER A 52 -24.33 3.83 10.67
CA SER A 52 -25.19 4.95 11.06
C SER A 52 -24.39 6.10 11.69
N SER A 53 -23.41 6.63 10.96
CA SER A 53 -22.55 7.73 11.44
C SER A 53 -23.27 9.09 11.46
N SER A 54 -24.17 9.29 12.43
CA SER A 54 -24.52 10.63 12.90
C SER A 54 -23.31 11.23 13.62
N GLU A 55 -22.80 12.36 13.15
CA GLU A 55 -21.66 13.04 13.78
C GLU A 55 -22.06 13.56 15.18
N ALA A 56 -21.30 13.15 16.21
CA ALA A 56 -21.64 13.45 17.60
C ALA A 56 -21.56 14.95 17.90
N VAL A 57 -22.61 15.49 18.53
CA VAL A 57 -22.70 16.91 18.87
C VAL A 57 -22.04 17.17 20.22
N TYR A 58 -21.08 18.09 20.23
CA TYR A 58 -20.39 18.50 21.45
C TYR A 58 -21.13 19.68 22.09
N LEU A 59 -21.35 19.60 23.40
CA LEU A 59 -22.05 20.61 24.19
C LEU A 59 -21.31 20.92 25.50
N PRO A 60 -21.44 22.13 26.06
CA PRO A 60 -21.03 22.42 27.42
C PRO A 60 -21.70 21.46 28.41
N LYS A 61 -20.93 20.94 29.37
CA LYS A 61 -21.36 19.91 30.33
C LYS A 61 -22.71 20.16 31.01
N LYS A 62 -23.02 21.41 31.35
CA LYS A 62 -24.31 21.84 31.95
C LYS A 62 -25.49 21.64 30.99
N GLU A 63 -25.27 21.90 29.71
CA GLU A 63 -26.28 21.82 28.65
C GLU A 63 -26.43 20.39 28.13
N LEU A 64 -25.32 19.64 28.03
CA LEU A 64 -25.31 18.19 27.83
C LEU A 64 -26.20 17.46 28.86
N ALA A 65 -26.13 17.85 30.13
CA ALA A 65 -26.95 17.25 31.19
C ALA A 65 -28.47 17.50 30.97
N LYS A 66 -28.86 18.69 30.50
CA LYS A 66 -30.27 18.98 30.13
C LYS A 66 -30.72 18.13 28.95
N VAL A 67 -29.90 18.06 27.89
CA VAL A 67 -30.20 17.26 26.70
C VAL A 67 -30.32 15.78 27.07
N LYS A 68 -29.40 15.23 27.88
CA LYS A 68 -29.48 13.83 28.34
C LYS A 68 -30.74 13.55 29.17
N SER A 69 -31.10 14.42 30.11
CA SER A 69 -32.35 14.29 30.87
C SER A 69 -33.59 14.36 29.96
N LEU A 70 -33.55 15.16 28.89
CA LEU A 70 -34.64 15.21 27.90
C LEU A 70 -34.68 13.97 26.98
N GLN A 71 -33.53 13.41 26.57
CA GLN A 71 -33.48 12.12 25.86
C GLN A 71 -34.09 11.00 26.72
N GLU A 72 -33.78 10.96 28.02
CA GLU A 72 -34.32 9.98 28.98
C GLU A 72 -35.82 10.15 29.21
N LYS A 73 -36.30 11.39 29.44
CA LYS A 73 -37.74 11.69 29.58
C LYS A 73 -38.51 11.33 28.31
N TYR A 74 -38.05 11.79 27.14
CA TYR A 74 -38.69 11.50 25.85
C TYR A 74 -38.85 9.98 25.65
N LYS A 75 -37.77 9.21 25.83
CA LYS A 75 -37.79 7.75 25.69
C LYS A 75 -38.73 7.05 26.68
N LYS A 76 -38.97 7.63 27.86
CA LYS A 76 -39.82 7.07 28.92
C LYS A 76 -41.30 7.47 28.79
N GLU A 77 -41.58 8.67 28.29
CA GLU A 77 -42.90 9.32 28.34
C GLU A 77 -43.53 9.51 26.96
N VAL A 78 -42.76 9.41 25.86
CA VAL A 78 -43.23 9.41 24.46
C VAL A 78 -42.92 8.05 23.83
N THR A 79 -43.68 7.03 24.22
CA THR A 79 -43.66 5.69 23.61
C THR A 79 -45.06 5.35 23.11
N TYR A 80 -45.21 4.88 21.88
CA TYR A 80 -46.49 4.44 21.36
C TYR A 80 -46.94 3.13 22.02
N TYR A 81 -48.17 3.10 22.56
CA TYR A 81 -48.78 1.83 22.96
C TYR A 81 -49.16 1.01 21.71
N ALA A 82 -48.52 -0.14 21.52
CA ALA A 82 -48.58 -0.93 20.29
C ALA A 82 -49.42 -2.22 20.38
N ASN A 83 -50.07 -2.49 21.53
CA ASN A 83 -51.02 -3.59 21.68
C ASN A 83 -52.46 -3.06 21.55
N ASP A 84 -53.45 -3.95 21.71
CA ASP A 84 -54.87 -3.57 21.66
C ASP A 84 -55.22 -2.44 22.64
N MET A 85 -55.88 -1.42 22.11
CA MET A 85 -56.34 -0.24 22.81
C MET A 85 -57.52 -0.53 23.74
N PHE A 86 -58.26 -1.62 23.49
CA PHE A 86 -59.45 -1.99 24.26
C PHE A 86 -59.28 -3.36 24.94
N THR A 87 -59.97 -3.53 26.07
CA THR A 87 -60.25 -4.83 26.68
C THR A 87 -61.71 -5.24 26.44
N GLU A 88 -62.61 -4.26 26.28
CA GLU A 88 -63.95 -4.41 25.72
C GLU A 88 -64.16 -3.27 24.71
N TYR A 89 -64.45 -3.59 23.45
CA TYR A 89 -64.68 -2.57 22.43
C TYR A 89 -66.00 -1.81 22.66
N PRO A 90 -66.11 -0.53 22.26
CA PRO A 90 -67.35 0.22 22.31
C PRO A 90 -68.36 -0.34 21.30
N VAL A 91 -69.65 -0.26 21.62
CA VAL A 91 -70.76 -0.67 20.75
C VAL A 91 -71.63 0.55 20.44
N PHE A 92 -71.91 0.75 19.15
CA PHE A 92 -72.50 1.99 18.62
C PHE A 92 -73.56 1.74 17.54
N GLU A 93 -74.14 0.54 17.52
CA GLU A 93 -75.15 0.08 16.57
C GLU A 93 -76.09 -0.96 17.22
N ASN A 94 -77.15 -1.35 16.51
CA ASN A 94 -78.06 -2.45 16.88
C ASN A 94 -78.68 -2.30 18.29
N GLY A 95 -79.08 -1.08 18.65
CA GLY A 95 -79.77 -0.74 19.89
C GLY A 95 -79.01 -0.99 21.19
N THR A 96 -77.73 -1.38 21.10
CA THR A 96 -76.94 -1.89 22.24
C THR A 96 -75.77 -0.96 22.57
N TYR A 97 -76.05 0.34 22.59
CA TYR A 97 -75.04 1.39 22.80
C TYR A 97 -74.32 1.23 24.14
N LYS A 98 -73.00 1.11 24.10
CA LYS A 98 -72.17 0.79 25.26
C LYS A 98 -70.76 1.38 25.14
N LEU A 99 -70.29 1.96 26.24
CA LEU A 99 -68.89 2.37 26.42
C LEU A 99 -67.92 1.19 26.31
N GLY A 100 -66.75 1.45 25.71
CA GLY A 100 -65.65 0.51 25.55
C GLY A 100 -64.61 0.69 26.64
N LYS A 101 -64.18 -0.40 27.28
CA LYS A 101 -63.15 -0.35 28.32
C LYS A 101 -61.77 -0.28 27.68
N PHE A 102 -61.15 0.89 27.78
CA PHE A 102 -59.76 1.07 27.35
C PHE A 102 -58.79 0.18 28.13
N ASN A 103 -57.72 -0.22 27.46
CA ASN A 103 -56.56 -0.85 28.08
C ASN A 103 -55.84 0.18 28.96
N LYS A 104 -55.64 -0.13 30.24
CA LYS A 104 -55.09 0.81 31.24
C LYS A 104 -53.70 1.33 30.83
N GLU A 105 -52.87 0.50 30.21
CA GLU A 105 -51.54 0.93 29.75
C GLU A 105 -51.61 1.88 28.54
N ALA A 106 -52.66 1.81 27.71
CA ALA A 106 -52.89 2.78 26.64
C ALA A 106 -53.29 4.17 27.20
N LEU A 107 -54.13 4.20 28.24
CA LEU A 107 -54.48 5.45 28.95
C LEU A 107 -53.25 6.06 29.64
N ILE A 108 -52.49 5.26 30.39
CA ILE A 108 -51.22 5.67 31.03
C ILE A 108 -50.21 6.17 29.98
N SER A 109 -50.20 5.58 28.78
CA SER A 109 -49.32 6.00 27.68
C SER A 109 -49.66 7.38 27.14
N VAL A 110 -50.94 7.66 26.86
CA VAL A 110 -51.36 8.98 26.32
C VAL A 110 -51.30 10.07 27.40
N GLU A 111 -51.57 9.73 28.66
CA GLU A 111 -51.36 10.63 29.81
C GLU A 111 -49.90 11.06 29.97
N LYS A 112 -48.94 10.12 29.87
CA LYS A 112 -47.51 10.44 29.91
C LYS A 112 -47.10 11.36 28.76
N GLN A 113 -47.56 11.08 27.54
CA GLN A 113 -47.19 11.88 26.37
C GLN A 113 -47.79 13.29 26.41
N LEU A 114 -49.07 13.44 26.79
CA LEU A 114 -49.71 14.75 26.94
C LEU A 114 -49.01 15.58 28.01
N ASN A 115 -48.69 14.95 29.15
CA ASN A 115 -47.97 15.63 30.21
C ASN A 115 -46.52 15.92 29.85
N PHE A 116 -45.85 15.09 29.04
CA PHE A 116 -44.53 15.42 28.49
C PHE A 116 -44.58 16.68 27.61
N TYR A 117 -45.61 16.84 26.77
CA TYR A 117 -45.81 18.05 25.96
C TYR A 117 -46.13 19.29 26.81
N ARG A 118 -46.97 19.16 27.83
CA ARG A 118 -47.24 20.25 28.80
C ARG A 118 -45.96 20.65 29.56
N ASN A 119 -45.23 19.68 30.12
CA ASN A 119 -43.97 19.93 30.82
C ASN A 119 -42.89 20.57 29.91
N LEU A 120 -42.83 20.19 28.62
CA LEU A 120 -41.93 20.83 27.64
C LEU A 120 -42.19 22.33 27.50
N ALA A 121 -43.44 22.77 27.61
CA ALA A 121 -43.84 24.17 27.51
C ALA A 121 -44.01 24.88 28.88
N GLY A 122 -43.51 24.26 29.96
CA GLY A 122 -43.56 24.81 31.32
C GLY A 122 -44.92 24.71 32.03
N LEU A 123 -45.89 23.99 31.44
CA LEU A 123 -47.22 23.78 32.01
C LEU A 123 -47.22 22.64 33.04
N SER A 124 -48.05 22.78 34.08
CA SER A 124 -48.28 21.71 35.06
C SER A 124 -48.94 20.48 34.43
N SER A 125 -48.53 19.30 34.90
CA SER A 125 -49.16 18.03 34.52
C SER A 125 -50.60 17.95 35.02
N ILE A 126 -51.47 17.30 34.24
CA ILE A 126 -52.89 17.07 34.53
C ILE A 126 -53.22 15.57 34.46
N PRO A 127 -54.13 15.06 35.30
CA PRO A 127 -54.54 13.66 35.25
C PRO A 127 -55.47 13.38 34.07
N LEU A 128 -55.38 12.17 33.53
CA LEU A 128 -56.44 11.56 32.74
C LEU A 128 -57.46 10.95 33.73
N THR A 129 -58.75 11.30 33.63
CA THR A 129 -59.78 10.75 34.54
C THR A 129 -60.76 9.83 33.84
N GLU A 130 -61.29 8.86 34.59
CA GLU A 130 -62.31 7.92 34.13
C GLU A 130 -63.58 8.66 33.68
N LYS A 131 -64.10 9.58 34.50
CA LYS A 131 -65.27 10.42 34.19
C LYS A 131 -65.09 11.22 32.89
N ASP A 132 -63.97 11.91 32.73
CA ASP A 132 -63.70 12.72 31.53
C ASP A 132 -63.54 11.82 30.29
N THR A 133 -63.05 10.59 30.47
CA THR A 133 -62.85 9.56 29.43
C THR A 133 -64.18 8.93 29.00
N GLU A 134 -65.07 8.60 29.93
CA GLU A 134 -66.44 8.18 29.63
C GLU A 134 -67.19 9.26 28.84
N PHE A 135 -67.09 10.52 29.28
CA PHE A 135 -67.71 11.67 28.59
C PHE A 135 -67.19 11.82 27.15
N ALA A 136 -65.86 11.87 26.97
CA ALA A 136 -65.25 11.92 25.64
C ALA A 136 -65.70 10.75 24.75
N GLN A 137 -65.76 9.53 25.29
CA GLN A 137 -66.12 8.33 24.53
C GLN A 137 -67.59 8.31 24.05
N HIS A 138 -68.53 8.91 24.78
CA HIS A 138 -69.89 9.14 24.26
C HIS A 138 -69.85 9.94 22.96
N GLY A 139 -69.07 11.02 22.91
CA GLY A 139 -68.90 11.84 21.70
C GLY A 139 -68.32 11.06 20.53
N ALA A 140 -67.24 10.28 20.75
CA ALA A 140 -66.66 9.43 19.71
C ALA A 140 -67.65 8.37 19.19
N ILE A 141 -68.46 7.79 20.07
CA ILE A 141 -69.54 6.86 19.71
C ILE A 141 -70.64 7.55 18.90
N GLY A 142 -71.07 8.75 19.28
CA GLY A 142 -72.10 9.51 18.55
C GLY A 142 -71.68 9.85 17.12
N LEU A 143 -70.42 10.29 16.94
CA LEU A 143 -69.82 10.53 15.62
C LEU A 143 -69.76 9.25 14.76
N ALA A 144 -69.35 8.12 15.35
CA ALA A 144 -69.27 6.84 14.64
C ALA A 144 -70.65 6.24 14.29
N ALA A 145 -71.66 6.41 15.15
CA ALA A 145 -73.03 5.92 14.94
C ALA A 145 -73.77 6.71 13.84
N THR A 146 -73.51 8.01 13.74
CA THR A 146 -74.09 8.90 12.71
C THR A 146 -73.23 9.03 11.44
N ASN A 147 -71.99 8.52 11.50
CA ASN A 147 -70.94 8.68 10.51
C ASN A 147 -70.66 10.16 10.15
N GLN A 148 -70.79 11.08 11.12
CA GLN A 148 -70.52 12.51 10.96
C GLN A 148 -69.21 12.91 11.63
N PHE A 149 -68.52 13.90 11.06
CA PHE A 149 -67.40 14.58 11.71
C PHE A 149 -67.76 16.05 11.91
N THR A 150 -68.29 16.36 13.10
CA THR A 150 -68.84 17.68 13.45
C THR A 150 -68.71 17.92 14.95
N HIS A 151 -68.61 19.18 15.38
CA HIS A 151 -68.83 19.54 16.78
C HIS A 151 -70.33 19.64 17.11
N TYR A 152 -71.15 20.03 16.13
CA TYR A 152 -72.58 20.30 16.25
C TYR A 152 -73.41 19.02 16.01
N LEU A 153 -73.12 17.94 16.74
CA LEU A 153 -73.78 16.64 16.53
C LEU A 153 -75.31 16.73 16.76
N GLY A 154 -75.77 17.61 17.65
CA GLY A 154 -77.19 17.85 17.95
C GLY A 154 -78.00 18.47 16.80
N GLU A 155 -77.36 18.95 15.73
CA GLU A 155 -78.05 19.43 14.51
C GLU A 155 -78.44 18.27 13.56
N TYR A 156 -78.04 17.04 13.88
CA TYR A 156 -78.30 15.84 13.07
C TYR A 156 -79.35 14.92 13.70
N ASP A 157 -79.97 14.07 12.88
CA ASP A 157 -80.93 13.06 13.34
C ASP A 157 -80.25 12.04 14.28
N LYS A 158 -80.70 12.01 15.54
CA LYS A 158 -80.33 10.95 16.50
C LYS A 158 -80.70 9.57 15.93
N PRO A 159 -79.78 8.57 15.95
CA PRO A 159 -80.11 7.20 15.57
C PRO A 159 -81.35 6.69 16.32
N ALA A 160 -82.29 6.07 15.60
CA ALA A 160 -83.62 5.72 16.13
C ALA A 160 -83.54 4.75 17.33
N ASP A 161 -82.52 3.93 17.37
CA ASP A 161 -82.22 2.92 18.39
C ASP A 161 -81.35 3.42 19.54
N MET A 162 -80.80 4.64 19.48
CA MET A 162 -79.97 5.22 20.54
C MET A 162 -80.84 5.81 21.67
N PRO A 163 -80.55 5.51 22.95
CA PRO A 163 -81.20 6.17 24.08
C PRO A 163 -80.96 7.69 24.08
N GLN A 164 -82.00 8.48 24.37
CA GLN A 164 -81.90 9.95 24.36
C GLN A 164 -80.78 10.46 25.29
N SER A 165 -80.71 9.93 26.51
CA SER A 165 -79.66 10.29 27.47
C SER A 165 -78.24 9.95 27.01
N PHE A 166 -78.05 8.99 26.11
CA PHE A 166 -76.74 8.73 25.50
C PHE A 166 -76.42 9.79 24.44
N TRP A 167 -77.41 10.15 23.62
CA TRP A 167 -77.29 11.18 22.58
C TRP A 167 -77.02 12.58 23.15
N ASP A 168 -77.71 12.95 24.23
CA ASP A 168 -77.53 14.24 24.90
C ASP A 168 -76.08 14.40 25.38
N ILE A 169 -75.53 13.36 26.03
CA ILE A 169 -74.13 13.32 26.48
C ILE A 169 -73.16 13.32 25.27
N ALA A 170 -73.45 12.53 24.23
CA ALA A 170 -72.61 12.48 23.03
C ALA A 170 -72.52 13.85 22.33
N THR A 171 -73.63 14.57 22.25
CA THR A 171 -73.72 15.93 21.69
C THR A 171 -72.90 16.92 22.50
N SER A 172 -73.11 17.00 23.83
CA SER A 172 -72.30 17.87 24.69
C SER A 172 -70.81 17.52 24.64
N ALA A 173 -70.46 16.24 24.45
CA ALA A 173 -69.09 15.78 24.31
C ALA A 173 -68.46 16.18 22.96
N THR A 174 -69.18 16.19 21.84
CA THR A 174 -68.65 16.68 20.56
C THR A 174 -68.46 18.20 20.54
N GLU A 175 -69.38 18.94 21.17
CA GLU A 175 -69.31 20.39 21.32
C GLU A 175 -68.10 20.81 22.16
N SER A 176 -67.78 20.04 23.20
CA SER A 176 -66.77 20.40 24.22
C SER A 176 -65.39 19.74 24.04
N SER A 177 -65.19 18.89 23.02
CA SER A 177 -63.93 18.14 22.83
C SER A 177 -63.16 18.58 21.60
N ASN A 178 -61.84 18.41 21.63
CA ASN A 178 -61.03 18.30 20.41
C ASN A 178 -61.46 17.05 19.63
N LEU A 179 -61.69 17.14 18.32
CA LEU A 179 -62.18 16.03 17.50
C LEU A 179 -61.22 15.66 16.37
N HIS A 180 -60.95 14.37 16.20
CA HIS A 180 -60.11 13.85 15.12
C HIS A 180 -60.84 12.76 14.33
N TYR A 181 -60.59 12.74 13.02
CA TYR A 181 -61.19 11.79 12.08
C TYR A 181 -60.14 11.24 11.13
N PHE A 182 -60.21 9.94 10.83
CA PHE A 182 -59.39 9.30 9.81
C PHE A 182 -60.24 8.41 8.89
N SER A 183 -60.23 8.72 7.59
CA SER A 183 -60.92 7.95 6.56
C SER A 183 -60.10 6.73 6.11
N GLY A 184 -60.55 5.51 6.45
CA GLY A 184 -59.98 4.29 5.91
C GLY A 184 -60.22 3.07 6.79
N THR A 185 -60.51 1.94 6.17
CA THR A 185 -60.73 0.66 6.88
C THR A 185 -59.42 0.03 7.34
N GLY A 186 -59.41 -0.47 8.58
CA GLY A 186 -58.36 -1.38 9.09
C GLY A 186 -57.15 -0.74 9.78
N TYR A 187 -57.03 0.59 9.83
CA TYR A 187 -55.95 1.27 10.57
C TYR A 187 -56.42 1.71 11.96
N TRP A 188 -56.01 0.98 13.00
CA TRP A 188 -56.21 1.36 14.39
C TRP A 188 -55.06 2.25 14.85
N TYR A 189 -55.31 3.55 14.97
CA TYR A 189 -54.32 4.52 15.44
C TYR A 189 -54.32 4.59 16.96
N SER A 190 -53.15 4.38 17.58
CA SER A 190 -53.00 4.52 19.03
C SER A 190 -53.44 5.91 19.53
N LEU A 191 -53.93 6.01 20.76
CA LEU A 191 -54.27 7.28 21.41
C LEU A 191 -53.09 8.28 21.40
N ASN A 192 -51.88 7.75 21.51
CA ASN A 192 -50.61 8.48 21.36
C ASN A 192 -50.46 9.16 19.97
N TYR A 193 -50.90 8.51 18.89
CA TYR A 193 -50.87 9.07 17.53
C TYR A 193 -51.95 10.14 17.33
N VAL A 194 -53.16 9.91 17.84
CA VAL A 194 -54.25 10.90 17.78
C VAL A 194 -53.86 12.19 18.54
N LEU A 195 -53.20 12.03 19.69
CA LEU A 195 -52.61 13.16 20.42
C LEU A 195 -51.54 13.90 19.59
N ASP A 196 -50.69 13.19 18.84
CA ASP A 196 -49.75 13.84 17.91
C ASP A 196 -50.48 14.62 16.80
N SER A 197 -51.61 14.12 16.28
CA SER A 197 -52.43 14.82 15.28
C SER A 197 -52.98 16.14 15.83
N PHE A 198 -53.49 16.14 17.07
CA PHE A 198 -53.91 17.37 17.76
C PHE A 198 -52.76 18.34 18.04
N MET A 199 -51.54 17.84 18.25
CA MET A 199 -50.36 18.66 18.54
C MET A 199 -49.63 19.18 17.30
N GLU A 200 -49.80 18.52 16.13
CA GLU A 200 -49.38 19.02 14.82
C GLU A 200 -50.41 20.02 14.24
N ASP A 201 -51.69 19.78 14.53
CA ASP A 201 -52.80 20.72 14.36
C ASP A 201 -52.99 21.21 12.91
N SER A 202 -52.98 20.25 11.98
CA SER A 202 -53.01 20.45 10.53
C SER A 202 -54.42 20.70 9.98
N GLY A 203 -54.56 21.08 8.70
CA GLY A 203 -55.85 21.38 8.05
C GLY A 203 -56.33 22.84 8.21
N SER A 204 -57.15 23.36 7.30
CA SER A 204 -57.49 24.80 7.23
C SER A 204 -58.21 25.35 8.46
N ASN A 205 -59.15 24.58 9.00
CA ASN A 205 -60.10 25.05 10.01
C ASN A 205 -59.43 25.26 11.39
N ASN A 206 -58.31 24.57 11.62
CA ASN A 206 -57.55 24.62 12.87
C ASN A 206 -56.61 25.83 12.98
N ARG A 207 -56.62 26.73 11.98
CA ARG A 207 -55.79 27.94 11.94
C ARG A 207 -56.10 28.93 13.07
N GLN A 208 -57.36 29.02 13.49
CA GLN A 208 -57.81 29.87 14.61
C GLN A 208 -57.98 29.05 15.91
N THR A 209 -58.91 28.09 15.90
CA THR A 209 -59.37 27.34 17.08
C THR A 209 -58.54 26.07 17.38
N GLY A 210 -57.28 26.03 16.95
CA GLY A 210 -56.46 24.81 16.88
C GLY A 210 -56.46 23.97 18.17
N HIS A 211 -56.57 22.65 18.02
CA HIS A 211 -56.67 21.66 19.10
C HIS A 211 -55.56 21.78 20.16
N ARG A 212 -54.36 22.21 19.72
CA ARG A 212 -53.22 22.48 20.57
C ARG A 212 -53.53 23.50 21.67
N ALA A 213 -54.41 24.48 21.40
CA ALA A 213 -54.79 25.52 22.34
C ALA A 213 -55.47 24.97 23.60
N HIS A 214 -56.32 23.96 23.46
CA HIS A 214 -56.99 23.34 24.61
C HIS A 214 -56.03 22.46 25.41
N ILE A 215 -55.18 21.66 24.75
CA ILE A 215 -54.18 20.78 25.40
C ILE A 215 -53.13 21.60 26.15
N MET A 216 -52.72 22.75 25.58
CA MET A 216 -51.69 23.64 26.10
C MET A 216 -52.28 24.83 26.88
N GLY A 217 -53.58 24.81 27.19
CA GLY A 217 -54.25 25.86 27.95
C GLY A 217 -53.79 25.94 29.41
N LEU A 218 -53.96 27.12 30.02
CA LEU A 218 -53.92 27.31 31.47
C LEU A 218 -55.15 26.77 32.22
N PRO A 219 -56.41 26.88 31.72
CA PRO A 219 -57.58 26.47 32.50
C PRO A 219 -57.77 24.94 32.58
N ILE A 220 -57.12 24.14 31.73
CA ILE A 220 -57.31 22.68 31.74
C ILE A 220 -56.75 22.07 33.04
N THR A 221 -57.61 21.40 33.80
CA THR A 221 -57.29 20.77 35.09
C THR A 221 -57.24 19.25 35.03
N SER A 222 -57.98 18.64 34.11
CA SER A 222 -57.93 17.22 33.77
C SER A 222 -58.36 17.00 32.32
N PHE A 223 -58.26 15.77 31.82
CA PHE A 223 -58.73 15.43 30.49
C PHE A 223 -59.22 13.98 30.38
N GLY A 224 -59.89 13.67 29.27
CA GLY A 224 -60.28 12.32 28.90
C GLY A 224 -60.23 12.09 27.41
N VAL A 225 -60.29 10.83 26.98
CA VAL A 225 -60.14 10.42 25.57
C VAL A 225 -61.25 9.48 25.13
N GLY A 226 -61.81 9.72 23.95
CA GLY A 226 -62.80 8.86 23.30
C GLY A 226 -62.27 8.33 21.98
N TYR A 227 -62.65 7.09 21.64
CA TYR A 227 -62.30 6.45 20.38
C TYR A 227 -63.41 5.47 20.00
N ALA A 228 -63.85 5.53 18.74
CA ALA A 228 -64.74 4.54 18.12
C ALA A 228 -64.35 4.41 16.64
N SER A 229 -64.52 3.22 16.04
CA SER A 229 -64.17 3.01 14.63
C SER A 229 -65.20 2.12 13.94
N ASN A 230 -65.68 2.59 12.79
CA ASN A 230 -66.52 1.87 11.85
C ASN A 230 -65.70 1.62 10.55
N SER A 231 -66.17 2.06 9.38
CA SER A 231 -65.38 2.20 8.15
C SER A 231 -64.33 3.33 8.20
N ALA A 232 -64.44 4.22 9.19
CA ALA A 232 -63.50 5.27 9.54
C ALA A 232 -63.26 5.30 11.07
N THR A 233 -62.19 5.96 11.51
CA THR A 233 -61.91 6.18 12.94
C THR A 233 -62.37 7.57 13.35
N TYR A 234 -63.07 7.63 14.48
CA TYR A 234 -63.51 8.85 15.16
C TYR A 234 -62.86 8.90 16.55
N SER A 235 -62.32 10.05 16.93
CA SER A 235 -61.68 10.23 18.23
C SER A 235 -61.96 11.60 18.81
N SER A 236 -62.02 11.66 20.14
CA SER A 236 -62.25 12.88 20.90
C SER A 236 -61.23 12.99 22.04
N LEU A 237 -60.87 14.22 22.39
CA LEU A 237 -60.14 14.52 23.62
C LEU A 237 -60.91 15.64 24.33
N TYR A 238 -61.50 15.32 25.47
CA TYR A 238 -62.24 16.29 26.28
C TYR A 238 -61.27 17.00 27.24
N PRO A 239 -61.10 18.32 27.15
CA PRO A 239 -60.32 19.11 28.08
C PRO A 239 -61.26 19.67 29.17
N ASN A 240 -61.07 19.24 30.42
CA ASN A 240 -61.88 19.74 31.53
C ASN A 240 -61.33 21.10 31.98
N LEU A 241 -62.07 22.19 31.70
CA LEU A 241 -61.60 23.57 31.87
C LEU A 241 -62.15 24.23 33.14
N ASN A 242 -61.25 24.76 33.98
CA ASN A 242 -61.55 25.62 35.11
C ASN A 242 -60.71 26.91 35.04
N TYR A 243 -61.33 28.00 34.56
CA TYR A 243 -60.69 29.31 34.46
C TYR A 243 -60.34 29.93 35.82
N GLY A 244 -60.98 29.50 36.91
CA GLY A 244 -60.71 29.99 38.27
C GLY A 244 -59.37 29.53 38.86
N THR A 245 -58.75 28.48 38.33
CA THR A 245 -57.47 27.93 38.84
C THR A 245 -56.22 28.48 38.13
N ILE A 246 -56.37 29.35 37.13
CA ILE A 246 -55.25 29.89 36.34
C ILE A 246 -54.25 30.62 37.25
N ASP A 247 -54.73 31.58 38.04
CA ASP A 247 -53.89 32.48 38.85
C ASP A 247 -53.25 31.75 40.06
N SER A 248 -53.74 30.56 40.42
CA SER A 248 -53.14 29.71 41.47
C SER A 248 -52.01 28.80 40.95
N HIS A 249 -51.81 28.74 39.63
CA HIS A 249 -50.81 27.86 39.00
C HIS A 249 -49.78 28.61 38.13
N TYR A 250 -50.13 29.78 37.59
CA TYR A 250 -49.30 30.52 36.62
C TYR A 250 -49.27 32.02 36.92
N SER A 251 -48.14 32.69 36.62
CA SER A 251 -48.08 34.16 36.72
C SER A 251 -48.87 34.82 35.60
N LYS A 252 -49.32 36.06 35.84
CA LYS A 252 -50.04 36.83 34.80
C LYS A 252 -49.23 37.05 33.52
N ASP A 253 -47.90 37.03 33.61
CA ASP A 253 -46.98 37.16 32.47
C ASP A 253 -46.42 35.83 31.95
N PHE A 254 -46.98 34.70 32.42
CA PHE A 254 -46.66 33.40 31.86
C PHE A 254 -47.20 33.29 30.42
N VAL A 255 -46.28 32.97 29.50
CA VAL A 255 -46.56 32.73 28.08
C VAL A 255 -46.20 31.28 27.80
N THR A 256 -47.06 30.54 27.09
CA THR A 256 -46.73 29.20 26.57
C THR A 256 -46.29 29.31 25.11
N GLN A 257 -45.34 28.49 24.68
CA GLN A 257 -44.95 28.37 23.28
C GLN A 257 -44.93 26.90 22.83
N TRP A 258 -45.27 26.66 21.57
CA TRP A 258 -45.05 25.39 20.88
C TRP A 258 -44.58 25.66 19.45
N PRO A 259 -43.40 25.20 19.01
CA PRO A 259 -42.33 24.60 19.79
C PRO A 259 -41.90 25.46 20.99
N SER A 260 -41.58 24.82 22.11
CA SER A 260 -41.31 25.52 23.38
C SER A 260 -39.87 26.05 23.47
N SER A 261 -39.67 27.05 24.34
CA SER A 261 -38.34 27.60 24.60
C SER A 261 -37.40 26.63 25.31
N GLY A 262 -36.10 26.76 25.07
CA GLY A 262 -35.08 25.81 25.55
C GLY A 262 -34.89 24.64 24.59
N TYR A 263 -34.71 23.42 25.10
CA TYR A 263 -34.47 22.23 24.27
C TYR A 263 -35.77 21.57 23.86
N PHE A 264 -36.00 21.46 22.54
CA PHE A 264 -37.21 20.89 21.96
C PHE A 264 -36.90 19.67 21.08
N PRO A 265 -37.57 18.51 21.26
CA PRO A 265 -37.37 17.34 20.40
C PRO A 265 -37.84 17.62 18.96
N ILE A 266 -36.95 17.52 17.98
CA ILE A 266 -37.37 17.64 16.57
C ILE A 266 -38.24 16.45 16.14
N GLN A 267 -38.11 15.30 16.81
CA GLN A 267 -39.03 14.16 16.71
C GLN A 267 -40.50 14.50 17.11
N THR A 268 -40.76 15.64 17.76
CA THR A 268 -42.13 16.15 18.04
C THR A 268 -42.48 17.40 17.24
N TYR A 269 -41.63 17.80 16.30
CA TYR A 269 -41.84 18.99 15.48
C TYR A 269 -42.75 18.76 14.27
N ASN A 270 -42.67 17.58 13.64
CA ASN A 270 -43.40 17.29 12.40
C ASN A 270 -43.44 15.77 12.21
N LYS A 271 -44.54 15.13 12.58
CA LYS A 271 -44.67 13.66 12.64
C LYS A 271 -45.52 13.11 11.50
N GLN A 272 -46.46 13.89 10.98
CA GLN A 272 -47.51 13.45 10.06
C GLN A 272 -47.48 14.22 8.71
N SER A 273 -46.90 15.42 8.68
CA SER A 273 -46.71 16.21 7.45
C SER A 273 -45.28 16.17 6.89
N SER A 274 -45.16 16.45 5.58
CA SER A 274 -43.91 16.81 4.90
C SER A 274 -43.68 18.32 4.79
N THR A 275 -44.68 19.11 5.18
CA THR A 275 -44.66 20.58 5.25
C THR A 275 -44.43 21.04 6.69
N ASN A 276 -44.00 22.28 6.95
CA ASN A 276 -43.80 22.78 8.31
C ASN A 276 -45.08 22.67 9.18
N MET A 277 -44.92 22.25 10.43
CA MET A 277 -45.98 22.31 11.44
C MET A 277 -46.33 23.78 11.78
N ARG A 278 -47.54 24.02 12.28
CA ARG A 278 -47.92 25.29 12.92
C ARG A 278 -47.27 25.47 14.28
N TRP A 279 -46.76 26.66 14.52
CA TRP A 279 -46.22 27.12 15.78
C TRP A 279 -47.30 27.97 16.44
N SER A 280 -47.35 27.96 17.77
CA SER A 280 -48.32 28.70 18.57
C SER A 280 -47.62 29.39 19.73
N VAL A 281 -47.93 30.66 19.97
CA VAL A 281 -47.58 31.35 21.22
C VAL A 281 -48.86 31.85 21.87
N PHE A 282 -49.02 31.55 23.15
CA PHE A 282 -50.23 31.78 23.92
C PHE A 282 -49.95 32.82 25.01
N PHE A 283 -50.59 33.99 24.87
CA PHE A 283 -50.38 35.16 25.71
C PHE A 283 -51.54 35.32 26.70
N ASN A 284 -51.23 35.39 28.00
CA ASN A 284 -52.24 35.53 29.04
C ASN A 284 -52.94 36.90 28.94
N THR A 285 -54.26 36.88 28.75
CA THR A 285 -55.10 38.06 28.50
C THR A 285 -55.19 39.03 29.69
N LYS A 286 -54.68 38.65 30.87
CA LYS A 286 -54.55 39.54 32.06
C LYS A 286 -53.33 40.46 32.02
N GLU A 287 -52.42 40.27 31.06
CA GLU A 287 -51.15 41.00 30.95
C GLU A 287 -50.87 41.50 29.53
N TYR A 288 -51.39 40.79 28.51
CA TYR A 288 -51.10 40.99 27.10
C TYR A 288 -52.37 41.22 26.25
N GLU A 289 -52.27 42.10 25.27
CA GLU A 289 -53.29 42.33 24.24
C GLU A 289 -52.66 42.10 22.85
N VAL A 290 -53.28 41.28 22.00
CA VAL A 290 -52.73 40.89 20.69
C VAL A 290 -53.59 41.48 19.58
N GLY A 291 -53.20 42.64 19.03
CA GLY A 291 -53.94 43.26 17.93
C GLY A 291 -53.65 42.64 16.56
N ASP A 292 -54.46 43.00 15.56
CA ASP A 292 -54.31 42.55 14.16
C ASP A 292 -52.94 42.89 13.53
N ASN A 293 -52.24 43.87 14.10
CA ASN A 293 -50.89 44.30 13.69
C ASN A 293 -49.78 43.35 14.17
N VAL A 294 -50.10 42.13 14.60
CA VAL A 294 -49.09 41.15 15.02
C VAL A 294 -48.16 40.79 13.86
N SER A 295 -46.88 40.59 14.16
CA SER A 295 -45.88 40.10 13.21
C SER A 295 -44.92 39.13 13.89
N VAL A 296 -44.43 38.15 13.13
CA VAL A 296 -43.51 37.12 13.64
C VAL A 296 -42.27 37.04 12.75
N GLU A 297 -41.10 37.19 13.34
CA GLU A 297 -39.82 36.83 12.71
C GLU A 297 -39.29 35.52 13.32
N ILE A 298 -38.90 34.57 12.47
CA ILE A 298 -38.12 33.39 12.86
C ILE A 298 -36.71 33.52 12.27
N LYS A 299 -35.70 33.36 13.10
CA LYS A 299 -34.28 33.44 12.72
C LYS A 299 -33.56 32.14 13.04
N ASN A 300 -32.94 31.52 12.04
CA ASN A 300 -31.97 30.45 12.21
C ASN A 300 -30.65 31.06 12.72
N ASN A 301 -30.23 30.73 13.95
CA ASN A 301 -29.05 31.36 14.57
C ASN A 301 -27.71 30.73 14.13
N LYS A 302 -27.75 29.59 13.41
CA LYS A 302 -26.58 28.92 12.80
C LYS A 302 -26.25 29.50 11.42
N THR A 303 -27.25 29.83 10.60
CA THR A 303 -27.06 30.40 9.25
C THR A 303 -27.23 31.93 9.20
N GLY A 304 -27.89 32.52 10.20
CA GLY A 304 -28.30 33.93 10.20
C GLY A 304 -29.55 34.22 9.36
N GLN A 305 -30.12 33.22 8.68
CA GLN A 305 -31.33 33.37 7.87
C GLN A 305 -32.52 33.81 8.72
N LYS A 306 -33.22 34.86 8.27
CA LYS A 306 -34.48 35.37 8.84
C LYS A 306 -35.64 35.04 7.91
N MET A 307 -36.81 34.84 8.49
CA MET A 307 -38.10 34.76 7.83
C MET A 307 -39.10 35.63 8.60
N ASN A 308 -39.71 36.60 7.93
CA ASN A 308 -40.95 37.19 8.41
C ASN A 308 -42.09 36.26 7.99
N VAL A 309 -42.90 35.78 8.92
CA VAL A 309 -44.00 34.86 8.64
C VAL A 309 -45.22 35.65 8.20
N VAL A 310 -45.80 35.26 7.07
CA VAL A 310 -46.98 35.86 6.43
C VAL A 310 -47.77 34.75 5.73
N ASP A 311 -49.04 35.00 5.40
CA ASP A 311 -49.80 34.15 4.48
C ASP A 311 -49.17 34.19 3.08
N ASP A 312 -48.72 33.05 2.56
CA ASP A 312 -48.13 32.98 1.21
C ASP A 312 -48.38 31.66 0.45
N SER A 313 -48.09 31.68 -0.86
CA SER A 313 -48.28 30.55 -1.76
C SER A 313 -47.31 29.37 -1.56
N ASN A 314 -46.37 29.47 -0.61
CA ASN A 314 -45.45 28.43 -0.20
C ASN A 314 -45.84 27.82 1.16
N GLY A 315 -47.10 28.01 1.58
CA GLY A 315 -47.61 27.47 2.84
C GLY A 315 -47.18 28.26 4.07
N GLY A 316 -46.78 29.52 3.93
CA GLY A 316 -46.70 30.44 5.07
C GLY A 316 -48.09 30.76 5.60
N GLU A 317 -48.24 30.88 6.92
CA GLU A 317 -49.50 31.27 7.58
C GLU A 317 -49.23 32.15 8.81
N LEU A 318 -50.04 33.18 9.07
CA LEU A 318 -50.03 33.95 10.32
C LEU A 318 -51.45 34.31 10.78
N THR A 319 -51.75 34.14 12.07
CA THR A 319 -53.05 34.49 12.68
C THR A 319 -52.90 34.89 14.14
N ALA A 320 -53.38 36.09 14.49
CA ALA A 320 -53.82 36.40 15.84
C ALA A 320 -55.27 35.93 16.03
N PHE A 321 -55.58 35.42 17.21
CA PHE A 321 -56.95 35.20 17.68
C PHE A 321 -57.06 35.70 19.12
N ASN A 322 -57.92 36.70 19.34
CA ASN A 322 -58.41 37.04 20.67
C ASN A 322 -59.72 36.29 20.89
N SER A 323 -59.88 35.74 22.08
CA SER A 323 -61.04 34.96 22.46
C SER A 323 -62.14 35.85 23.08
N ASP A 324 -63.41 35.50 22.85
CA ASP A 324 -64.54 36.39 23.18
C ASP A 324 -64.65 36.74 24.67
N SER A 325 -64.98 38.01 24.94
CA SER A 325 -64.98 38.61 26.27
C SER A 325 -65.92 37.93 27.27
N GLY A 326 -66.96 37.22 26.81
CA GLY A 326 -67.89 36.48 27.66
C GLY A 326 -67.28 35.23 28.31
N TYR A 327 -66.38 34.52 27.62
CA TYR A 327 -65.90 33.19 28.05
C TYR A 327 -64.50 33.24 28.69
N TYR A 328 -63.75 34.33 28.45
CA TYR A 328 -62.34 34.47 28.86
C TYR A 328 -62.05 35.68 29.76
N SER A 329 -63.08 36.41 30.21
CA SER A 329 -62.96 37.56 31.14
C SER A 329 -62.48 37.19 32.55
N LEU A 330 -62.46 35.90 32.90
CA LEU A 330 -61.87 35.39 34.15
C LEU A 330 -60.37 35.06 34.02
N GLY A 331 -59.81 35.15 32.81
CA GLY A 331 -58.47 34.69 32.44
C GLY A 331 -58.53 33.82 31.19
N GLY A 332 -57.44 33.77 30.41
CA GLY A 332 -57.48 33.11 29.12
C GLY A 332 -56.21 33.29 28.31
N TYR A 333 -56.30 32.94 27.03
CA TYR A 333 -55.23 33.14 26.06
C TYR A 333 -55.70 33.89 24.82
N ALA A 334 -54.90 34.88 24.43
CA ALA A 334 -54.80 35.35 23.06
C ALA A 334 -53.74 34.50 22.36
N ILE A 335 -54.03 34.05 21.14
CA ILE A 335 -53.24 33.03 20.43
C ILE A 335 -52.60 33.65 19.20
N VAL A 336 -51.28 33.50 19.06
CA VAL A 336 -50.56 33.80 17.81
C VAL A 336 -50.13 32.48 17.18
N ASN A 337 -50.91 32.00 16.22
CA ASN A 337 -50.61 30.83 15.39
C ASN A 337 -49.85 31.27 14.14
N PHE A 338 -48.77 30.57 13.78
CA PHE A 338 -47.97 30.88 12.60
C PHE A 338 -47.25 29.65 12.05
N LYS A 339 -47.16 29.53 10.73
CA LYS A 339 -46.40 28.47 10.04
C LYS A 339 -45.27 29.11 9.23
N PRO A 340 -43.98 28.83 9.48
CA PRO A 340 -42.92 29.18 8.53
C PRO A 340 -43.16 28.50 7.19
N ASN A 341 -43.08 29.25 6.09
CA ASN A 341 -43.33 28.67 4.75
C ASN A 341 -42.33 27.56 4.43
N ASP A 342 -42.69 26.66 3.51
CA ASP A 342 -42.00 25.38 3.32
C ASP A 342 -40.60 25.51 2.68
N ASN A 343 -40.16 26.72 2.32
CA ASN A 343 -38.78 27.02 1.95
C ASN A 343 -37.86 27.26 3.17
N PHE A 344 -38.40 27.62 4.34
CA PHE A 344 -37.64 27.81 5.57
C PHE A 344 -37.56 26.49 6.35
N LYS A 345 -36.47 25.76 6.14
CA LYS A 345 -36.29 24.42 6.70
C LYS A 345 -35.86 24.47 8.17
N ILE A 346 -36.54 23.67 8.97
CA ILE A 346 -36.18 23.42 10.37
C ILE A 346 -35.16 22.28 10.42
N GLU A 347 -33.95 22.60 10.86
CA GLU A 347 -32.82 21.68 10.95
C GLU A 347 -32.70 21.11 12.36
N LYS A 348 -32.33 19.83 12.45
CA LYS A 348 -31.94 19.23 13.72
C LYS A 348 -30.62 19.84 14.23
N ASN A 349 -30.46 19.84 15.55
CA ASN A 349 -29.31 20.36 16.28
C ASN A 349 -29.00 21.84 15.96
N THR A 350 -30.05 22.66 15.85
CA THR A 350 -29.97 24.07 15.46
C THR A 350 -30.79 24.96 16.40
N GLU A 351 -30.22 26.10 16.78
CA GLU A 351 -30.91 27.13 17.58
C GLU A 351 -31.67 28.10 16.65
N TYR A 352 -32.93 28.37 17.00
CA TYR A 352 -33.80 29.35 16.38
C TYR A 352 -34.21 30.41 17.40
N THR A 353 -34.22 31.69 16.99
CA THR A 353 -34.92 32.76 17.72
C THR A 353 -36.26 33.00 17.06
N VAL A 354 -37.32 33.12 17.85
CA VAL A 354 -38.64 33.61 17.42
C VAL A 354 -38.89 34.95 18.10
N LYS A 355 -39.34 35.93 17.33
CA LYS A 355 -39.77 37.24 17.84
C LYS A 355 -41.19 37.54 17.37
N VAL A 356 -42.11 37.69 18.32
CA VAL A 356 -43.47 38.19 18.11
C VAL A 356 -43.49 39.68 18.46
N ALA A 357 -44.08 40.50 17.59
CA ALA A 357 -44.13 41.96 17.70
C ALA A 357 -45.54 42.48 17.35
N GLY A 358 -45.85 43.73 17.71
CA GLY A 358 -47.15 44.36 17.42
C GLY A 358 -48.24 44.14 18.47
N MET A 359 -47.85 43.68 19.67
CA MET A 359 -48.73 43.43 20.81
C MET A 359 -48.60 44.55 21.84
N LEU A 360 -49.55 44.66 22.77
CA LEU A 360 -49.40 45.44 24.00
C LEU A 360 -49.12 44.52 25.20
N ARG A 361 -48.39 45.04 26.19
CA ARG A 361 -48.26 44.49 27.54
C ARG A 361 -48.54 45.63 28.52
N ASP A 362 -49.50 45.48 29.43
CA ASP A 362 -49.94 46.55 30.35
C ASP A 362 -50.22 47.88 29.61
N GLY A 363 -50.99 47.81 28.51
CA GLY A 363 -51.31 48.93 27.63
C GLY A 363 -50.16 49.55 26.83
N ARG A 364 -48.93 48.98 26.86
CA ARG A 364 -47.73 49.53 26.21
C ARG A 364 -47.20 48.62 25.09
N PRO A 365 -46.74 49.18 23.94
CA PRO A 365 -46.15 48.39 22.87
C PRO A 365 -45.04 47.46 23.34
N SER A 366 -45.15 46.18 23.01
CA SER A 366 -44.29 45.11 23.51
C SER A 366 -43.88 44.13 22.41
N ASN A 367 -42.75 43.48 22.62
CA ASN A 367 -42.28 42.36 21.81
C ASN A 367 -42.00 41.18 22.73
N TYR A 368 -42.30 39.96 22.28
CA TYR A 368 -41.92 38.73 22.95
C TYR A 368 -40.88 38.00 22.11
N GLU A 369 -39.72 37.68 22.69
CA GLU A 369 -38.65 36.96 22.01
C GLU A 369 -38.23 35.72 22.82
N TYR A 370 -38.11 34.57 22.17
CA TYR A 370 -37.69 33.33 22.78
C TYR A 370 -36.78 32.50 21.87
N LYS A 371 -36.05 31.55 22.46
CA LYS A 371 -35.12 30.66 21.74
C LYS A 371 -35.55 29.19 21.84
N ILE A 372 -35.51 28.50 20.72
CA ILE A 372 -35.76 27.06 20.60
C ILE A 372 -34.48 26.40 20.10
N HIS A 373 -33.99 25.40 20.81
CA HIS A 373 -32.91 24.53 20.39
C HIS A 373 -33.52 23.21 19.91
N MET A 374 -33.73 23.11 18.60
CA MET A 374 -34.24 21.89 17.96
C MET A 374 -33.18 20.80 18.11
N ILE A 375 -33.44 19.77 18.93
CA ILE A 375 -32.52 18.66 19.15
C ILE A 375 -33.04 17.34 18.58
N ASP A 376 -32.12 16.58 18.03
CA ASP A 376 -32.31 15.17 17.69
C ASP A 376 -32.26 14.32 18.96
N VAL A 377 -33.40 13.94 19.55
CA VAL A 377 -33.40 13.17 20.81
C VAL A 377 -32.87 11.74 20.67
N GLU A 378 -32.62 11.27 19.44
CA GLU A 378 -31.98 9.99 19.14
C GLU A 378 -30.47 10.15 18.86
N GLY A 379 -29.98 11.39 18.72
CA GLY A 379 -28.61 11.71 18.39
C GLY A 379 -27.58 11.48 19.52
N GLU A 380 -26.32 11.33 19.13
CA GLU A 380 -25.21 11.28 20.09
C GLU A 380 -24.77 12.69 20.50
N TYR A 381 -24.72 12.93 21.82
CA TYR A 381 -24.20 14.16 22.43
C TYR A 381 -23.07 13.84 23.39
N ARG A 382 -22.00 14.66 23.36
CA ARG A 382 -20.77 14.52 24.16
C ARG A 382 -20.38 15.84 24.83
N ASP A 383 -19.52 15.73 25.84
CA ASP A 383 -18.95 16.89 26.55
C ASP A 383 -17.88 17.56 25.68
N GLU A 384 -17.96 18.87 25.48
CA GLU A 384 -16.96 19.65 24.71
C GLU A 384 -15.53 19.56 25.29
N GLU A 385 -15.38 19.32 26.60
CA GLU A 385 -14.06 19.02 27.20
C GLU A 385 -13.41 17.77 26.58
N LEU A 386 -14.22 16.81 26.11
CA LEU A 386 -13.72 15.58 25.50
C LEU A 386 -12.97 15.86 24.19
N LEU A 387 -13.45 16.81 23.39
CA LEU A 387 -12.83 17.19 22.12
C LEU A 387 -11.43 17.79 22.34
N VAL A 388 -11.25 18.59 23.39
CA VAL A 388 -9.94 19.13 23.80
C VAL A 388 -9.01 17.99 24.27
N LYS A 389 -9.51 17.09 25.12
CA LYS A 389 -8.72 15.95 25.64
C LYS A 389 -8.31 14.99 24.52
N GLU A 390 -9.19 14.71 23.58
CA GLU A 390 -8.89 13.93 22.37
C GLU A 390 -7.84 14.61 21.47
N LEU A 391 -7.92 15.94 21.29
CA LEU A 391 -6.94 16.69 20.52
C LEU A 391 -5.55 16.63 21.17
N GLU A 392 -5.44 16.83 22.48
CA GLU A 392 -4.16 16.74 23.18
C GLU A 392 -3.57 15.32 23.18
N ALA A 393 -4.39 14.28 23.36
CA ALA A 393 -3.96 12.89 23.19
C ALA A 393 -3.48 12.60 21.75
N TYR A 394 -4.15 13.19 20.75
CA TYR A 394 -3.76 13.08 19.34
C TYR A 394 -2.47 13.85 19.02
N LYS A 395 -2.24 15.02 19.64
CA LYS A 395 -0.97 15.76 19.57
C LYS A 395 0.17 14.94 20.19
N VAL A 396 -0.01 14.40 21.39
CA VAL A 396 1.01 13.58 22.09
C VAL A 396 1.40 12.34 21.29
N SER A 397 0.42 11.58 20.81
CA SER A 397 0.67 10.39 19.97
C SER A 397 1.32 10.74 18.63
N SER A 398 0.93 11.85 18.00
CA SER A 398 1.57 12.36 16.76
C SER A 398 3.04 12.73 16.94
N LYS A 399 3.40 13.41 18.04
CA LYS A 399 4.80 13.73 18.39
C LYS A 399 5.62 12.45 18.62
N ALA A 400 5.06 11.47 19.34
CA ALA A 400 5.71 10.18 19.57
C ALA A 400 5.92 9.39 18.25
N ALA A 401 4.93 9.38 17.37
CA ALA A 401 5.01 8.76 16.05
C ALA A 401 6.03 9.43 15.12
N LEU A 402 6.23 10.75 15.23
CA LEU A 402 7.31 11.47 14.54
C LEU A 402 8.68 11.14 15.14
N LYS A 403 8.83 11.19 16.46
CA LYS A 403 10.09 10.86 17.17
C LYS A 403 10.59 9.45 16.83
N ASN A 404 9.68 8.50 16.67
CA ASN A 404 9.98 7.10 16.35
C ASN A 404 9.97 6.80 14.83
N TYR A 405 9.80 7.80 13.95
CA TYR A 405 9.64 7.58 12.51
C TYR A 405 10.90 7.06 11.80
N LYS A 406 12.09 7.39 12.34
CA LYS A 406 13.40 6.87 11.89
C LYS A 406 14.27 6.61 13.12
N ASN A 407 15.20 5.67 12.99
CA ASN A 407 16.17 5.34 14.02
C ASN A 407 17.39 6.29 13.95
N PRO A 408 17.65 7.16 14.95
CA PRO A 408 18.76 8.12 14.89
C PRO A 408 20.14 7.46 14.76
N LYS A 409 20.30 6.21 15.20
CA LYS A 409 21.56 5.44 15.10
C LYS A 409 21.96 5.12 13.66
N GLU A 410 21.06 5.27 12.69
CA GLU A 410 21.35 5.08 11.26
C GLU A 410 21.97 6.33 10.61
N TYR A 411 22.10 7.44 11.34
CA TYR A 411 22.54 8.74 10.83
C TYR A 411 23.86 9.19 11.49
N ARG A 412 24.65 10.01 10.79
CA ARG A 412 25.84 10.68 11.35
C ARG A 412 25.43 11.91 12.17
N GLN A 413 26.32 12.42 13.03
CA GLN A 413 25.98 13.49 13.99
C GLN A 413 25.29 14.72 13.36
N THR A 414 25.79 15.21 12.23
CA THR A 414 25.17 16.34 11.51
C THR A 414 23.71 16.04 11.12
N GLN A 415 23.46 14.85 10.58
CA GLN A 415 22.12 14.41 10.16
C GLN A 415 21.21 14.09 11.35
N GLN A 416 21.76 13.67 12.50
CA GLN A 416 21.01 13.59 13.76
C GLN A 416 20.57 14.97 14.24
N ASN A 417 21.42 16.00 14.09
CA ASN A 417 21.06 17.37 14.42
C ASN A 417 19.98 17.92 13.46
N GLU A 418 20.06 17.60 12.16
CA GLU A 418 19.00 17.91 11.17
C GLU A 418 17.65 17.24 11.54
N LEU A 419 17.66 15.97 11.93
CA LEU A 419 16.49 15.24 12.44
C LEU A 419 15.88 15.94 13.66
N ILE A 420 16.70 16.28 14.66
CA ILE A 420 16.26 16.96 15.89
C ILE A 420 15.66 18.33 15.58
N ALA A 421 16.24 19.09 14.66
CA ALA A 421 15.70 20.39 14.25
C ALA A 421 14.30 20.28 13.62
N ILE A 422 14.07 19.28 12.74
CA ILE A 422 12.74 19.03 12.15
C ILE A 422 11.75 18.59 13.23
N LEU A 423 12.16 17.70 14.14
CA LEU A 423 11.28 17.21 15.22
C LEU A 423 10.87 18.33 16.18
N ASN A 424 11.80 19.23 16.55
CA ASN A 424 11.49 20.37 17.42
C ASN A 424 10.52 21.35 16.73
N GLU A 425 10.77 21.70 15.46
CA GLU A 425 9.85 22.56 14.69
C GLU A 425 8.46 21.93 14.51
N ALA A 426 8.41 20.62 14.26
CA ALA A 426 7.16 19.86 14.15
C ALA A 426 6.40 19.85 15.48
N ASN A 427 7.07 19.56 16.60
CA ASN A 427 6.47 19.56 17.93
C ASN A 427 5.83 20.93 18.23
N SER A 428 6.55 22.05 18.06
CA SER A 428 6.02 23.39 18.31
C SER A 428 4.79 23.72 17.45
N LYS A 429 4.76 23.28 16.19
CA LYS A 429 3.60 23.47 15.29
C LYS A 429 2.42 22.58 15.68
N ILE A 430 2.68 21.36 16.17
CA ILE A 430 1.66 20.44 16.69
C ILE A 430 1.03 21.02 17.98
N GLU A 431 1.79 21.63 18.88
CA GLU A 431 1.22 22.31 20.06
C GLU A 431 0.22 23.42 19.65
N ALA A 432 0.63 24.26 18.70
CA ALA A 432 -0.17 25.38 18.20
C ALA A 432 -1.37 24.98 17.31
N SER A 433 -1.57 23.69 17.04
CA SER A 433 -2.68 23.20 16.21
C SER A 433 -4.01 23.21 16.96
N LYS A 434 -5.07 23.69 16.29
CA LYS A 434 -6.42 23.83 16.84
C LYS A 434 -7.32 22.61 16.60
N ASP A 435 -6.90 21.71 15.71
CA ASP A 435 -7.68 20.56 15.25
C ASP A 435 -6.74 19.42 14.81
N LYS A 436 -7.31 18.23 14.60
CA LYS A 436 -6.56 17.01 14.25
C LYS A 436 -6.02 17.05 12.80
N ALA A 437 -6.69 17.73 11.86
CA ALA A 437 -6.28 17.79 10.46
C ALA A 437 -5.04 18.69 10.26
N ALA A 438 -4.94 19.80 11.00
CA ALA A 438 -3.74 20.63 11.06
C ALA A 438 -2.51 19.84 11.53
N VAL A 439 -2.67 19.02 12.58
CA VAL A 439 -1.62 18.11 13.08
C VAL A 439 -1.20 17.12 11.99
N ASP A 440 -2.14 16.49 11.29
CA ASP A 440 -1.87 15.54 10.20
C ASP A 440 -1.04 16.17 9.06
N VAL A 441 -1.37 17.41 8.67
CA VAL A 441 -0.61 18.19 7.67
C VAL A 441 0.84 18.42 8.12
N ILE A 442 1.05 18.79 9.40
CA ILE A 442 2.38 19.01 9.97
C ILE A 442 3.17 17.69 10.03
N VAL A 443 2.55 16.59 10.48
CA VAL A 443 3.16 15.26 10.54
C VAL A 443 3.59 14.81 9.14
N LYS A 444 2.74 14.96 8.14
CA LYS A 444 3.03 14.62 6.73
C LYS A 444 4.18 15.46 6.15
N ALA A 445 4.16 16.78 6.37
CA ALA A 445 5.22 17.68 5.93
C ALA A 445 6.58 17.36 6.61
N SER A 446 6.55 16.98 7.88
CA SER A 446 7.74 16.64 8.67
C SER A 446 8.36 15.31 8.22
N LYS A 447 7.55 14.26 8.01
CA LYS A 447 7.99 12.99 7.43
C LYS A 447 8.66 13.19 6.06
N ASN A 448 8.06 13.99 5.19
CA ASN A 448 8.61 14.37 3.87
C ASN A 448 9.94 15.17 3.92
N ARG A 449 10.29 15.77 5.07
CA ARG A 449 11.61 16.41 5.28
C ARG A 449 12.62 15.40 5.83
N ILE A 450 12.19 14.57 6.79
CA ILE A 450 12.99 13.51 7.39
C ILE A 450 13.45 12.49 6.34
N ASP A 451 12.58 12.10 5.40
CA ASP A 451 12.90 11.19 4.29
C ASP A 451 13.97 11.72 3.31
N LYS A 452 14.32 13.01 3.36
CA LYS A 452 15.37 13.60 2.52
C LYS A 452 16.75 13.58 3.19
N ILE A 453 16.80 13.31 4.49
CA ILE A 453 18.06 13.19 5.24
C ILE A 453 18.68 11.83 4.92
N LYS A 454 19.91 11.84 4.41
CA LYS A 454 20.64 10.61 4.05
C LYS A 454 21.14 9.87 5.29
N THR A 455 21.00 8.55 5.28
CA THR A 455 21.59 7.68 6.29
C THR A 455 23.11 7.67 6.19
N ASN A 456 23.78 7.27 7.28
CA ASN A 456 25.21 6.99 7.32
C ASN A 456 25.64 6.01 6.23
N LYS A 457 24.79 5.01 5.93
CA LYS A 457 25.03 4.05 4.85
C LYS A 457 25.07 4.72 3.47
N GLU A 458 24.08 5.55 3.13
CA GLU A 458 24.02 6.23 1.84
C GLU A 458 25.13 7.26 1.65
N LEU A 459 25.53 7.95 2.73
CA LEU A 459 26.70 8.83 2.73
C LEU A 459 27.99 8.03 2.47
N THR A 460 28.16 6.90 3.16
CA THR A 460 29.31 6.00 2.97
C THR A 460 29.33 5.37 1.56
N GLU A 461 28.17 5.04 0.98
CA GLU A 461 28.08 4.57 -0.40
C GLU A 461 28.45 5.69 -1.39
N ALA A 462 28.03 6.93 -1.16
CA ALA A 462 28.40 8.09 -1.99
C ALA A 462 29.91 8.38 -1.94
N GLU A 463 30.52 8.36 -0.76
CA GLU A 463 31.98 8.50 -0.55
C GLU A 463 32.77 7.41 -1.28
N ASN A 464 32.30 6.16 -1.20
CA ASN A 464 32.92 5.04 -1.93
C ASN A 464 32.83 5.20 -3.46
N GLN A 465 31.74 5.74 -4.00
CA GLN A 465 31.65 6.06 -5.43
C GLN A 465 32.59 7.22 -5.83
N LEU A 466 32.75 8.23 -4.96
CA LEU A 466 33.69 9.33 -5.19
C LEU A 466 35.15 8.84 -5.20
N ASN A 467 35.56 8.08 -4.17
CA ASN A 467 36.88 7.48 -4.08
C ASN A 467 37.19 6.57 -5.27
N LYS A 468 36.21 5.80 -5.75
CA LYS A 468 36.33 4.99 -6.96
C LYS A 468 36.50 5.84 -8.22
N LYS A 469 35.76 6.95 -8.36
CA LYS A 469 35.89 7.90 -9.48
C LYS A 469 37.26 8.59 -9.48
N GLU A 470 37.78 8.95 -8.32
CA GLU A 470 39.15 9.46 -8.18
C GLU A 470 40.20 8.43 -8.60
N LEU A 471 40.08 7.18 -8.14
CA LEU A 471 41.00 6.12 -8.50
C LEU A 471 41.01 5.88 -10.01
N GLU A 472 39.84 5.91 -10.66
CA GLU A 472 39.73 5.76 -12.11
C GLU A 472 40.36 6.93 -12.88
N ASN A 473 40.12 8.17 -12.44
CA ASN A 473 40.83 9.34 -12.97
C ASN A 473 42.35 9.22 -12.78
N TYR A 474 42.81 8.71 -11.63
CA TYR A 474 44.23 8.49 -11.35
C TYR A 474 44.85 7.44 -12.28
N LYS A 475 44.11 6.35 -12.57
CA LYS A 475 44.51 5.35 -13.58
C LYS A 475 44.65 5.98 -14.96
N ILE A 476 43.69 6.80 -15.39
CA ILE A 476 43.73 7.47 -16.71
C ILE A 476 44.96 8.38 -16.83
N THR A 477 45.19 9.27 -15.84
CA THR A 477 46.35 10.17 -15.83
C THR A 477 47.67 9.41 -15.78
N SER A 478 47.74 8.33 -15.01
CA SER A 478 48.93 7.48 -14.89
C SER A 478 49.29 6.75 -16.19
N LYS A 479 48.29 6.18 -16.89
CA LYS A 479 48.48 5.58 -18.23
C LYS A 479 48.96 6.63 -19.24
N LYS A 480 48.38 7.84 -19.22
CA LYS A 480 48.82 8.96 -20.08
C LYS A 480 50.28 9.32 -19.81
N ALA A 481 50.65 9.51 -18.55
CA ALA A 481 52.00 9.88 -18.14
C ALA A 481 53.07 8.82 -18.50
N LEU A 482 52.72 7.52 -18.53
CA LEU A 482 53.58 6.48 -19.08
C LEU A 482 53.70 6.56 -20.60
N SER A 483 52.57 6.73 -21.30
CA SER A 483 52.56 6.76 -22.78
C SER A 483 53.38 7.91 -23.37
N SER A 484 53.57 9.01 -22.62
CA SER A 484 54.42 10.13 -22.99
C SER A 484 55.83 10.09 -22.38
N TYR A 485 56.21 9.04 -21.63
CA TYR A 485 57.47 9.03 -20.88
C TYR A 485 58.72 8.87 -21.75
N LYS A 486 58.61 8.20 -22.91
CA LYS A 486 59.70 8.03 -23.88
C LYS A 486 59.23 8.44 -25.27
N ASN A 487 60.00 9.28 -25.95
CA ASN A 487 59.78 9.57 -27.37
C ASN A 487 60.22 8.35 -28.21
N LEU A 488 59.25 7.64 -28.81
CA LEU A 488 59.51 6.45 -29.62
C LEU A 488 60.37 6.72 -30.87
N ALA A 489 60.45 7.96 -31.36
CA ALA A 489 61.35 8.32 -32.47
C ALA A 489 62.83 8.08 -32.14
N ASN A 490 63.20 8.13 -30.86
CA ASN A 490 64.57 7.92 -30.38
C ASN A 490 64.94 6.41 -30.30
N TYR A 491 64.05 5.51 -30.75
CA TYR A 491 64.18 4.06 -30.65
C TYR A 491 63.86 3.36 -31.98
N ARG A 492 64.49 2.20 -32.24
CA ARG A 492 64.27 1.40 -33.46
C ARG A 492 63.06 0.50 -33.31
N SER A 493 62.54 -0.03 -34.41
CA SER A 493 61.31 -0.85 -34.45
C SER A 493 61.26 -1.98 -33.41
N ALA A 494 62.39 -2.60 -33.07
CA ALA A 494 62.48 -3.60 -32.01
C ALA A 494 62.29 -2.99 -30.61
N GLN A 495 63.09 -1.98 -30.25
CA GLN A 495 63.02 -1.30 -28.95
C GLN A 495 61.71 -0.51 -28.76
N GLN A 496 61.12 0.02 -29.84
CA GLN A 496 59.76 0.57 -29.79
C GLN A 496 58.74 -0.50 -29.41
N ASN A 497 58.89 -1.73 -29.88
CA ASN A 497 57.99 -2.83 -29.53
C ASN A 497 58.25 -3.37 -28.12
N GLU A 498 59.48 -3.30 -27.63
CA GLU A 498 59.83 -3.55 -26.22
C GLU A 498 59.17 -2.51 -25.30
N ILE A 499 59.31 -1.22 -25.59
CA ILE A 499 58.63 -0.13 -24.86
C ILE A 499 57.10 -0.29 -24.92
N LYS A 500 56.51 -0.59 -26.09
CA LYS A 500 55.07 -0.91 -26.21
C LYS A 500 54.67 -2.12 -25.36
N THR A 501 55.53 -3.11 -25.21
CA THR A 501 55.28 -4.30 -24.37
C THR A 501 55.29 -3.92 -22.88
N ILE A 502 56.27 -3.13 -22.44
CA ILE A 502 56.32 -2.59 -21.07
C ILE A 502 55.10 -1.71 -20.78
N LEU A 503 54.69 -0.85 -21.72
CA LEU A 503 53.48 -0.02 -21.61
C LEU A 503 52.22 -0.88 -21.51
N ASN A 504 52.08 -1.96 -22.29
CA ASN A 504 50.94 -2.86 -22.21
C ASN A 504 50.88 -3.64 -20.88
N GLU A 505 52.02 -4.11 -20.38
CA GLU A 505 52.13 -4.74 -19.05
C GLU A 505 51.73 -3.73 -17.94
N ALA A 506 52.24 -2.50 -18.03
CA ALA A 506 51.94 -1.43 -17.09
C ALA A 506 50.45 -1.05 -17.10
N ASN A 507 49.87 -0.86 -18.28
CA ASN A 507 48.46 -0.50 -18.45
C ASN A 507 47.54 -1.57 -17.85
N GLY A 508 47.85 -2.86 -18.02
CA GLY A 508 47.09 -3.96 -17.40
C GLY A 508 47.21 -4.03 -15.87
N LYS A 509 48.40 -3.70 -15.33
CA LYS A 509 48.61 -3.61 -13.87
C LYS A 509 47.94 -2.37 -13.26
N ILE A 510 47.96 -1.22 -13.94
CA ILE A 510 47.24 -0.01 -13.52
C ILE A 510 45.73 -0.24 -13.57
N GLU A 511 45.22 -0.92 -14.59
CA GLU A 511 43.79 -1.30 -14.68
C GLU A 511 43.34 -2.12 -13.48
N THR A 512 44.16 -3.09 -13.05
CA THR A 512 43.84 -4.03 -11.97
C THR A 512 44.21 -3.54 -10.56
N ALA A 513 44.90 -2.40 -10.44
CA ALA A 513 45.26 -1.80 -9.16
C ALA A 513 44.02 -1.36 -8.35
N LYS A 514 44.13 -1.48 -7.02
CA LYS A 514 43.05 -1.22 -6.04
C LYS A 514 43.13 0.15 -5.38
N ASP A 515 44.28 0.82 -5.47
CA ASP A 515 44.64 2.02 -4.73
C ASP A 515 45.72 2.81 -5.49
N LYS A 516 45.97 4.06 -5.08
CA LYS A 516 46.91 4.98 -5.75
C LYS A 516 48.37 4.50 -5.61
N ALA A 517 48.78 4.04 -4.41
CA ALA A 517 50.16 3.58 -4.16
C ALA A 517 50.57 2.35 -4.99
N SER A 518 49.64 1.43 -5.29
CA SER A 518 49.84 0.33 -6.23
C SER A 518 50.10 0.84 -7.65
N ILE A 519 49.40 1.90 -8.08
CA ILE A 519 49.61 2.54 -9.37
C ILE A 519 50.99 3.22 -9.41
N ASP A 520 51.38 3.92 -8.35
CA ASP A 520 52.69 4.57 -8.23
C ASP A 520 53.86 3.58 -8.27
N THR A 521 53.67 2.42 -7.64
CA THR A 521 54.64 1.31 -7.69
C THR A 521 54.80 0.78 -9.13
N VAL A 522 53.70 0.63 -9.87
CA VAL A 522 53.74 0.27 -11.30
C VAL A 522 54.39 1.37 -12.13
N LEU A 523 54.05 2.65 -11.91
CA LEU A 523 54.68 3.80 -12.57
C LEU A 523 56.21 3.77 -12.40
N LYS A 524 56.69 3.63 -11.15
CA LYS A 524 58.13 3.59 -10.83
C LYS A 524 58.83 2.42 -11.51
N THR A 525 58.25 1.22 -11.44
CA THR A 525 58.83 0.00 -12.03
C THR A 525 58.86 0.06 -13.56
N SER A 526 57.78 0.52 -14.19
CA SER A 526 57.66 0.59 -15.64
C SER A 526 58.51 1.71 -16.25
N LYS A 527 58.72 2.83 -15.55
CA LYS A 527 59.70 3.85 -15.94
C LYS A 527 61.11 3.25 -15.97
N ALA A 528 61.57 2.65 -14.86
CA ALA A 528 62.88 2.00 -14.79
C ALA A 528 63.08 0.91 -15.86
N LYS A 529 62.06 0.11 -16.18
CA LYS A 529 62.10 -0.83 -17.32
C LYS A 529 62.30 -0.12 -18.66
N MET A 530 61.61 1.00 -18.91
CA MET A 530 61.76 1.79 -20.14
C MET A 530 63.07 2.58 -20.19
N ASP A 531 63.67 2.92 -19.05
CA ASP A 531 64.99 3.55 -18.96
C ASP A 531 66.13 2.59 -19.31
N ALA A 532 65.97 1.30 -19.04
CA ALA A 532 66.91 0.25 -19.42
C ALA A 532 66.92 -0.08 -20.92
N VAL A 533 65.93 0.38 -21.70
CA VAL A 533 65.89 0.18 -23.16
C VAL A 533 66.86 1.16 -23.82
N LYS A 534 67.83 0.63 -24.59
CA LYS A 534 68.86 1.42 -25.29
C LYS A 534 68.26 2.26 -26.44
N THR A 535 68.75 3.49 -26.60
CA THR A 535 68.32 4.42 -27.67
C THR A 535 68.96 4.11 -29.02
N ASN A 536 68.46 4.72 -30.10
CA ASN A 536 69.06 4.65 -31.45
C ASN A 536 70.54 5.00 -31.46
N GLN A 537 70.92 6.05 -30.73
CA GLN A 537 72.31 6.52 -30.64
C GLN A 537 73.18 5.46 -29.95
N GLN A 538 72.79 5.05 -28.74
CA GLN A 538 73.50 4.02 -27.96
C GLN A 538 73.59 2.68 -28.70
N LEU A 539 72.59 2.32 -29.50
CA LEU A 539 72.62 1.13 -30.34
C LEU A 539 73.53 1.31 -31.56
N THR A 540 73.65 2.51 -32.14
CA THR A 540 74.54 2.79 -33.27
C THR A 540 76.01 2.88 -32.83
N GLU A 541 76.26 3.41 -31.63
CA GLU A 541 77.57 3.42 -30.99
C GLU A 541 77.99 1.99 -30.58
N ALA A 542 77.09 1.26 -29.90
CA ALA A 542 77.29 -0.15 -29.61
C ALA A 542 77.39 -1.02 -30.88
N GLU A 543 76.80 -0.62 -32.02
CA GLU A 543 76.96 -1.32 -33.31
C GLU A 543 78.25 -0.94 -34.04
N LYS A 544 78.88 0.20 -33.79
CA LYS A 544 80.27 0.42 -34.23
C LYS A 544 81.22 -0.52 -33.48
N GLU A 545 81.05 -0.61 -32.16
CA GLU A 545 81.81 -1.54 -31.33
C GLU A 545 81.50 -3.01 -31.67
N LEU A 546 80.23 -3.34 -31.88
CA LEU A 546 79.78 -4.68 -32.26
C LEU A 546 80.13 -5.01 -33.72
N THR A 547 80.20 -4.07 -34.67
CA THR A 547 80.67 -4.39 -36.04
C THR A 547 82.18 -4.56 -36.10
N ALA A 548 82.97 -3.87 -35.26
CA ALA A 548 84.38 -4.18 -35.07
C ALA A 548 84.56 -5.57 -34.43
N LYS A 549 83.85 -5.84 -33.33
CA LYS A 549 83.92 -7.12 -32.59
C LYS A 549 83.31 -8.28 -33.39
N GLU A 550 82.29 -8.04 -34.20
CA GLU A 550 81.74 -8.99 -35.16
C GLU A 550 82.64 -9.16 -36.37
N LEU A 551 83.32 -8.14 -36.90
CA LEU A 551 84.28 -8.37 -37.98
C LEU A 551 85.42 -9.26 -37.47
N THR A 552 85.93 -9.03 -36.26
CA THR A 552 86.91 -9.91 -35.61
C THR A 552 86.32 -11.31 -35.36
N ASN A 553 85.15 -11.42 -34.74
CA ASN A 553 84.49 -12.72 -34.53
C ASN A 553 84.07 -13.40 -35.85
N TYR A 554 83.85 -12.67 -36.95
CA TYR A 554 83.50 -13.21 -38.26
C TYR A 554 84.75 -13.63 -39.02
N LYS A 555 85.88 -12.95 -38.84
CA LYS A 555 87.20 -13.45 -39.24
C LYS A 555 87.48 -14.78 -38.52
N GLU A 556 87.44 -14.81 -37.19
CA GLU A 556 87.68 -16.06 -36.43
C GLU A 556 86.66 -17.16 -36.75
N LYS A 557 85.36 -16.82 -36.85
CA LYS A 557 84.31 -17.78 -37.21
C LYS A 557 84.44 -18.26 -38.65
N SER A 558 84.86 -17.43 -39.60
CA SER A 558 85.09 -17.87 -40.99
C SER A 558 86.35 -18.72 -41.12
N LYS A 559 87.46 -18.38 -40.45
CA LYS A 559 88.62 -19.29 -40.31
C LYS A 559 88.19 -20.65 -39.73
N LYS A 560 87.42 -20.64 -38.63
CA LYS A 560 86.94 -21.85 -37.94
C LYS A 560 85.90 -22.64 -38.73
N ILE A 561 85.03 -21.96 -39.50
CA ILE A 561 84.11 -22.59 -40.45
C ILE A 561 84.90 -23.24 -41.57
N LEU A 562 85.89 -22.56 -42.15
CA LEU A 562 86.74 -23.09 -43.21
C LEU A 562 87.51 -24.32 -42.71
N SER A 563 88.14 -24.26 -41.52
CA SER A 563 88.86 -25.40 -40.94
C SER A 563 87.97 -26.58 -40.55
N GLY A 564 86.65 -26.37 -40.46
CA GLY A 564 85.65 -27.44 -40.29
C GLY A 564 84.78 -27.68 -41.53
N TYR A 565 85.06 -27.01 -42.66
CA TYR A 565 84.19 -27.02 -43.85
C TYR A 565 84.25 -28.35 -44.59
N LYS A 566 85.41 -28.99 -44.48
CA LYS A 566 85.68 -30.34 -44.91
C LYS A 566 86.20 -31.05 -43.67
N ASN A 567 85.35 -31.88 -43.06
CA ASN A 567 85.71 -32.71 -41.93
C ASN A 567 86.92 -33.56 -42.33
N PRO A 568 88.10 -33.42 -41.70
CA PRO A 568 89.30 -34.11 -42.14
C PRO A 568 89.16 -35.64 -42.16
N ASN A 569 88.23 -36.20 -41.39
CA ASN A 569 88.00 -37.65 -41.33
C ASN A 569 87.16 -38.19 -42.50
N ASP A 570 86.49 -37.32 -43.28
CA ASP A 570 85.74 -37.72 -44.48
C ASP A 570 86.64 -37.80 -45.75
N TYR A 571 87.94 -37.51 -45.61
CA TYR A 571 88.90 -37.33 -46.72
C TYR A 571 90.25 -38.01 -46.45
N LYS A 572 91.07 -38.26 -47.49
CA LYS A 572 92.37 -38.97 -47.38
C LYS A 572 93.52 -38.04 -46.99
N GLU A 573 94.64 -38.58 -46.49
CA GLU A 573 95.74 -37.76 -45.95
C GLU A 573 96.36 -36.76 -46.93
N GLU A 574 96.56 -37.09 -48.22
CA GLU A 574 97.07 -36.08 -49.19
C GLU A 574 96.06 -34.93 -49.33
N GLN A 575 94.77 -35.26 -49.32
CA GLN A 575 93.68 -34.29 -49.39
C GLN A 575 93.60 -33.47 -48.09
N LYS A 576 93.89 -34.05 -46.92
CA LYS A 576 94.00 -33.30 -45.65
C LYS A 576 95.15 -32.29 -45.69
N GLN A 577 96.29 -32.63 -46.30
CA GLN A 577 97.39 -31.68 -46.51
C GLN A 577 97.02 -30.56 -47.49
N GLU A 578 96.34 -30.87 -48.60
CA GLU A 578 95.85 -29.86 -49.54
C GLU A 578 94.82 -28.92 -48.90
N LEU A 579 93.84 -29.46 -48.17
CA LEU A 579 92.89 -28.71 -47.34
C LEU A 579 93.66 -27.79 -46.37
N ALA A 580 94.64 -28.31 -45.62
CA ALA A 580 95.43 -27.53 -44.65
C ALA A 580 96.22 -26.38 -45.29
N LYS A 581 96.82 -26.59 -46.48
CA LYS A 581 97.53 -25.54 -47.22
C LYS A 581 96.58 -24.43 -47.67
N ILE A 582 95.44 -24.78 -48.27
CA ILE A 582 94.40 -23.82 -48.69
C ILE A 582 93.93 -22.98 -47.49
N LEU A 583 93.75 -23.61 -46.33
CA LEU A 583 93.33 -22.94 -45.09
C LEU A 583 94.38 -21.95 -44.58
N SER A 584 95.66 -22.31 -44.57
CA SER A 584 96.75 -21.44 -44.11
C SER A 584 96.84 -20.14 -44.92
N GLU A 585 96.87 -20.25 -46.26
CA GLU A 585 96.88 -19.11 -47.18
C GLU A 585 95.63 -18.22 -46.99
N THR A 586 94.47 -18.83 -46.81
CA THR A 586 93.19 -18.13 -46.66
C THR A 586 93.13 -17.36 -45.33
N ASN A 587 93.61 -17.94 -44.24
CA ASN A 587 93.60 -17.32 -42.92
C ASN A 587 94.40 -15.99 -42.90
N GLN A 588 95.50 -15.93 -43.64
CA GLN A 588 96.29 -14.70 -43.80
C GLN A 588 95.52 -13.59 -44.55
N LYS A 589 94.79 -13.94 -45.62
CA LYS A 589 93.93 -13.00 -46.36
C LYS A 589 92.75 -12.52 -45.49
N ILE A 590 92.08 -13.43 -44.78
CA ILE A 590 90.96 -13.10 -43.87
C ILE A 590 91.39 -12.14 -42.76
N ASN A 591 92.61 -12.25 -42.22
CA ASN A 591 93.12 -11.30 -41.23
C ASN A 591 93.11 -9.84 -41.75
N LYS A 592 93.50 -9.62 -43.01
CA LYS A 592 93.68 -8.28 -43.59
C LYS A 592 92.37 -7.64 -44.08
N ALA A 593 91.34 -8.44 -44.38
CA ALA A 593 90.07 -7.96 -44.92
C ALA A 593 89.40 -6.87 -44.05
N SER A 594 88.90 -5.81 -44.68
CA SER A 594 88.27 -4.64 -44.07
C SER A 594 86.79 -4.81 -43.75
N SER A 595 86.11 -5.76 -44.41
CA SER A 595 84.65 -5.95 -44.29
C SER A 595 84.24 -7.43 -44.29
N LYS A 596 83.02 -7.72 -43.84
CA LYS A 596 82.47 -9.09 -43.90
C LYS A 596 82.31 -9.58 -45.34
N LEU A 597 81.93 -8.71 -46.29
CA LEU A 597 81.83 -9.04 -47.71
C LEU A 597 83.18 -9.43 -48.34
N GLU A 598 84.26 -8.80 -47.88
CA GLU A 598 85.62 -9.12 -48.30
C GLU A 598 86.10 -10.45 -47.68
N VAL A 599 85.84 -10.66 -46.38
CA VAL A 599 86.02 -11.97 -45.71
C VAL A 599 85.21 -13.06 -46.42
N ASP A 600 83.97 -12.77 -46.85
CA ASP A 600 83.10 -13.70 -47.56
C ASP A 600 83.58 -13.99 -48.99
N SER A 601 84.13 -13.00 -49.69
CA SER A 601 84.71 -13.18 -51.02
C SER A 601 85.93 -14.09 -50.95
N ILE A 602 86.84 -13.82 -50.00
CA ILE A 602 88.00 -14.66 -49.69
C ILE A 602 87.56 -16.06 -49.23
N SER A 603 86.54 -16.15 -48.38
CA SER A 603 86.02 -17.43 -47.88
C SER A 603 85.27 -18.22 -48.96
N LYS A 604 84.65 -17.56 -49.95
CA LYS A 604 83.97 -18.18 -51.09
C LYS A 604 84.99 -18.72 -52.08
N GLU A 605 86.03 -17.96 -52.40
CA GLU A 605 87.18 -18.42 -53.20
C GLU A 605 87.87 -19.62 -52.52
N ALA A 606 88.10 -19.55 -51.20
CA ALA A 606 88.62 -20.67 -50.42
C ALA A 606 87.67 -21.87 -50.43
N LYS A 607 86.36 -21.70 -50.23
CA LYS A 607 85.38 -22.79 -50.34
C LYS A 607 85.38 -23.42 -51.73
N ILE A 608 85.50 -22.66 -52.81
CA ILE A 608 85.64 -23.18 -54.18
C ILE A 608 86.93 -24.02 -54.35
N ARG A 609 88.00 -23.74 -53.59
CA ARG A 609 89.20 -24.60 -53.51
C ARG A 609 88.93 -25.85 -52.66
N LEU A 610 88.24 -25.73 -51.52
CA LEU A 610 87.90 -26.83 -50.59
C LEU A 610 86.74 -27.74 -51.07
N ASP A 611 85.85 -27.28 -51.95
CA ASP A 611 84.65 -27.99 -52.43
C ASP A 611 84.91 -28.98 -53.56
N LYS A 612 86.15 -29.06 -54.03
CA LYS A 612 86.61 -30.10 -54.95
C LYS A 612 86.72 -31.49 -54.26
N VAL A 613 86.15 -31.61 -53.06
CA VAL A 613 86.10 -32.75 -52.15
C VAL A 613 84.69 -32.83 -51.51
N LYS A 614 84.06 -34.02 -51.39
CA LYS A 614 82.58 -34.21 -51.47
C LYS A 614 81.91 -34.94 -50.28
N THR A 615 80.65 -34.59 -49.94
CA THR A 615 79.71 -35.28 -48.99
C THR A 615 78.23 -34.91 -49.31
N ASN A 616 77.20 -35.56 -48.71
CA ASN A 616 75.76 -35.34 -49.04
C ASN A 616 74.75 -35.71 -47.91
N LYS A 617 73.47 -35.29 -47.97
CA LYS A 617 72.33 -35.77 -47.12
C LYS A 617 70.92 -35.59 -47.78
N ALA A 618 69.79 -35.68 -47.04
CA ALA A 618 68.48 -36.08 -47.64
C ALA A 618 67.13 -35.44 -47.17
N GLU A 619 66.87 -35.25 -45.87
CA GLU A 619 65.56 -35.61 -45.27
C GLU A 619 64.28 -34.70 -45.40
N GLY A 620 64.17 -33.82 -46.40
CA GLY A 620 62.89 -33.17 -46.81
C GLY A 620 62.44 -31.88 -46.05
N PRO A 621 61.82 -30.88 -46.72
CA PRO A 621 61.59 -29.55 -46.15
C PRO A 621 60.27 -29.35 -45.36
N TYR A 622 60.27 -28.32 -44.49
CA TYR A 622 59.11 -27.79 -43.76
C TYR A 622 58.21 -26.93 -44.66
N ILE A 623 56.89 -27.00 -44.46
CA ILE A 623 55.90 -26.13 -45.11
C ILE A 623 54.96 -25.54 -44.04
N GLU A 624 54.58 -24.26 -44.15
CA GLU A 624 53.66 -23.61 -43.22
C GLU A 624 52.17 -24.01 -43.47
N ASP A 625 51.31 -23.82 -42.45
CA ASP A 625 49.87 -24.14 -42.53
C ASP A 625 48.99 -23.10 -41.80
N GLY A 626 49.22 -22.91 -40.50
CA GLY A 626 48.54 -21.92 -39.64
C GLY A 626 47.10 -22.23 -39.22
N ARG A 627 46.39 -23.20 -39.84
CA ARG A 627 44.95 -23.41 -39.64
C ARG A 627 44.59 -23.94 -38.24
N PHE A 628 43.35 -23.69 -37.81
CA PHE A 628 42.76 -24.34 -36.64
C PHE A 628 42.01 -25.61 -37.03
N VAL A 629 42.28 -26.72 -36.34
CA VAL A 629 41.75 -28.05 -36.67
C VAL A 629 41.22 -28.76 -35.44
N THR A 630 40.09 -29.45 -35.57
CA THR A 630 39.46 -30.24 -34.50
C THR A 630 39.60 -31.72 -34.82
N ILE A 631 40.11 -32.54 -33.89
CA ILE A 631 40.25 -33.99 -34.08
C ILE A 631 38.87 -34.63 -34.06
N SER A 632 38.44 -35.20 -35.19
CA SER A 632 37.06 -35.70 -35.36
C SER A 632 36.97 -37.21 -35.64
N LYS A 633 38.10 -37.89 -35.87
CA LYS A 633 38.15 -39.35 -36.05
C LYS A 633 38.95 -40.01 -34.91
N LYS A 634 38.53 -41.23 -34.54
CA LYS A 634 39.32 -42.15 -33.68
C LYS A 634 40.30 -42.96 -34.56
N GLY A 635 41.15 -43.77 -33.94
CA GLY A 635 42.03 -44.74 -34.64
C GLY A 635 43.39 -44.19 -35.12
N TYR A 636 43.58 -42.88 -35.17
CA TYR A 636 44.86 -42.25 -35.52
C TYR A 636 45.75 -42.03 -34.28
N SER A 637 47.07 -42.04 -34.48
CA SER A 637 48.08 -41.63 -33.49
C SER A 637 48.70 -40.26 -33.84
N THR A 638 49.29 -39.59 -32.84
CA THR A 638 50.25 -38.49 -33.06
C THR A 638 51.69 -38.99 -32.84
N TRP A 639 52.65 -38.43 -33.58
CA TRP A 639 54.05 -38.87 -33.61
C TRP A 639 55.01 -37.79 -33.11
N SER A 640 56.17 -38.20 -32.58
CA SER A 640 57.20 -37.32 -32.03
C SER A 640 58.33 -36.98 -33.03
N ASN A 641 58.45 -37.75 -34.11
CA ASN A 641 59.42 -37.60 -35.19
C ASN A 641 58.95 -38.44 -36.41
N PHE A 642 59.67 -38.34 -37.53
CA PHE A 642 59.41 -39.17 -38.72
C PHE A 642 59.96 -40.60 -38.64
N ASN A 643 60.66 -40.93 -37.55
CA ASN A 643 60.98 -42.32 -37.15
C ASN A 643 59.84 -42.93 -36.30
N TRP A 644 58.59 -42.47 -36.52
CA TRP A 644 57.34 -43.03 -35.98
C TRP A 644 57.27 -43.27 -34.46
N LYS A 645 57.95 -42.45 -33.64
CA LYS A 645 57.85 -42.54 -32.18
C LYS A 645 56.48 -42.01 -31.69
N LYS A 646 55.52 -42.91 -31.43
CA LYS A 646 54.16 -42.60 -30.96
C LYS A 646 54.17 -41.67 -29.73
N ARG A 647 53.24 -40.70 -29.70
CA ARG A 647 53.11 -39.66 -28.66
C ARG A 647 51.76 -39.70 -27.94
N ASN A 648 50.66 -39.76 -28.68
CA ASN A 648 49.30 -39.84 -28.12
C ASN A 648 48.31 -40.44 -29.14
N GLU A 649 47.06 -40.62 -28.72
CA GLU A 649 45.99 -41.24 -29.51
C GLU A 649 44.84 -40.27 -29.74
N SER A 650 44.37 -40.20 -30.98
CA SER A 650 43.24 -39.35 -31.40
C SER A 650 42.00 -39.49 -30.51
N THR A 651 41.70 -40.70 -30.00
CA THR A 651 40.58 -40.95 -29.08
C THR A 651 40.67 -40.14 -27.78
N LYS A 652 41.88 -39.93 -27.21
CA LYS A 652 42.12 -39.13 -25.99
C LYS A 652 42.08 -37.61 -26.26
N LEU A 653 42.15 -37.24 -27.54
CA LEU A 653 42.19 -35.86 -28.03
C LEU A 653 40.93 -35.45 -28.83
N LEU A 654 39.94 -36.36 -28.93
CA LEU A 654 38.75 -36.23 -29.76
C LEU A 654 37.91 -34.99 -29.39
N ASN A 655 37.36 -34.33 -30.39
CA ASN A 655 36.60 -33.08 -30.34
C ASN A 655 37.38 -31.85 -29.81
N LYS A 656 38.66 -31.97 -29.44
CA LYS A 656 39.49 -30.81 -29.05
C LYS A 656 40.06 -30.12 -30.29
N THR A 657 40.23 -28.81 -30.19
CA THR A 657 40.74 -27.93 -31.27
C THR A 657 42.20 -27.55 -31.01
N TYR A 658 43.02 -27.61 -32.06
CA TYR A 658 44.46 -27.33 -32.07
C TYR A 658 44.81 -26.36 -33.21
N GLN A 659 45.99 -25.75 -33.15
CA GLN A 659 46.59 -25.06 -34.29
C GLN A 659 47.55 -26.03 -35.02
N ALA A 660 47.39 -26.21 -36.33
CA ALA A 660 48.41 -26.81 -37.18
C ALA A 660 49.38 -25.68 -37.59
N ARG A 661 50.65 -25.71 -37.14
CA ARG A 661 51.60 -24.64 -37.49
C ARG A 661 52.27 -24.87 -38.84
N GLY A 662 52.65 -26.11 -39.12
CA GLY A 662 53.21 -26.52 -40.40
C GLY A 662 52.89 -27.97 -40.73
N LYS A 663 53.13 -28.32 -41.98
CA LYS A 663 52.87 -29.63 -42.59
C LYS A 663 54.11 -30.15 -43.29
N TYR A 664 54.22 -31.47 -43.37
CA TYR A 664 55.34 -32.17 -43.99
C TYR A 664 54.80 -33.18 -45.00
N ILE A 665 55.36 -33.17 -46.21
CA ILE A 665 55.11 -34.18 -47.24
C ILE A 665 56.22 -35.23 -47.08
N HIS A 666 55.91 -36.34 -46.43
CA HIS A 666 56.87 -37.43 -46.24
C HIS A 666 57.05 -38.23 -47.54
N ASN A 667 58.18 -38.92 -47.70
CA ASN A 667 58.43 -39.81 -48.85
C ASN A 667 57.48 -41.03 -48.94
N ASN A 668 56.51 -41.16 -48.02
CA ASN A 668 55.45 -42.16 -48.03
C ASN A 668 54.09 -41.61 -48.53
N GLY A 669 54.07 -40.41 -49.11
CA GLY A 669 52.89 -39.79 -49.72
C GLY A 669 51.84 -39.27 -48.73
N SER A 670 52.07 -39.34 -47.41
CA SER A 670 51.14 -38.80 -46.41
C SER A 670 51.55 -37.42 -45.89
N THR A 671 50.57 -36.50 -45.81
CA THR A 671 50.70 -35.19 -45.17
C THR A 671 50.55 -35.32 -43.64
N TYR A 672 51.54 -34.82 -42.91
CA TYR A 672 51.52 -34.78 -41.44
C TYR A 672 51.51 -33.34 -40.92
N LEU A 673 50.49 -32.98 -40.13
CA LEU A 673 50.30 -31.67 -39.52
C LEU A 673 50.94 -31.63 -38.12
N SER A 674 51.74 -30.60 -37.86
CA SER A 674 52.37 -30.34 -36.55
C SER A 674 51.39 -29.60 -35.63
N LEU A 675 50.79 -30.31 -34.68
CA LEU A 675 49.72 -29.79 -33.82
C LEU A 675 50.24 -29.09 -32.56
N TYR A 676 49.63 -27.97 -32.22
CA TYR A 676 49.86 -27.19 -31.01
C TYR A 676 48.55 -26.89 -30.28
N ASP A 677 48.56 -26.99 -28.95
CA ASP A 677 47.43 -26.57 -28.12
C ASP A 677 47.48 -25.06 -27.80
N ASN A 678 46.56 -24.62 -26.94
CA ASN A 678 46.37 -23.22 -26.57
C ASN A 678 47.38 -22.66 -25.57
N GLN A 679 48.20 -23.52 -24.96
CA GLN A 679 49.39 -23.13 -24.21
C GLN A 679 50.61 -23.01 -25.14
N GLY A 680 50.44 -23.25 -26.45
CA GLY A 680 51.52 -23.33 -27.41
C GLY A 680 52.37 -24.60 -27.24
N LYS A 681 51.89 -25.59 -26.48
CA LYS A 681 52.59 -26.86 -26.26
C LYS A 681 52.32 -27.80 -27.44
N TRP A 682 53.39 -28.46 -27.89
CA TRP A 682 53.34 -29.34 -29.05
C TRP A 682 52.72 -30.70 -28.71
N GLN A 683 51.78 -31.14 -29.55
CA GLN A 683 50.98 -32.36 -29.37
C GLN A 683 51.30 -33.47 -30.39
N GLY A 684 52.31 -33.25 -31.23
CA GLY A 684 52.84 -34.22 -32.18
C GLY A 684 52.40 -33.98 -33.62
N TYR A 685 52.98 -34.75 -34.53
CA TYR A 685 52.57 -34.84 -35.92
C TYR A 685 51.34 -35.74 -36.05
N ILE A 686 50.22 -35.26 -36.60
CA ILE A 686 49.03 -36.07 -36.92
C ILE A 686 48.86 -36.20 -38.43
N ASN A 687 48.32 -37.32 -38.93
CA ASN A 687 47.91 -37.40 -40.33
C ASN A 687 46.69 -36.48 -40.58
N GLU A 688 46.72 -35.67 -41.63
CA GLU A 688 45.66 -34.68 -41.92
C GLU A 688 44.26 -35.32 -42.03
N LYS A 689 44.15 -36.58 -42.48
CA LYS A 689 42.88 -37.29 -42.63
C LYS A 689 42.13 -37.53 -41.31
N ALA A 690 42.76 -37.29 -40.15
CA ALA A 690 42.18 -37.46 -38.81
C ALA A 690 41.32 -36.27 -38.30
N VAL A 691 41.49 -35.08 -38.90
CA VAL A 691 40.93 -33.82 -38.40
C VAL A 691 39.88 -33.21 -39.33
N LYS A 692 39.12 -32.24 -38.81
CA LYS A 692 38.34 -31.28 -39.61
C LYS A 692 38.88 -29.88 -39.38
N ALA A 693 39.01 -29.09 -40.44
CA ALA A 693 39.31 -27.67 -40.31
C ALA A 693 38.13 -26.93 -39.63
N GLY A 694 38.46 -26.03 -38.71
CA GLY A 694 37.52 -25.06 -38.15
C GLY A 694 37.67 -23.70 -38.83
N SER A 695 36.59 -22.93 -38.92
CA SER A 695 36.58 -21.59 -39.54
C SER A 695 37.25 -20.51 -38.67
N GLY A 696 38.26 -20.87 -37.88
CA GLY A 696 38.90 -20.03 -36.86
C GLY A 696 39.06 -20.73 -35.51
N LYS A 697 39.38 -19.94 -34.47
CA LYS A 697 39.68 -20.40 -33.11
C LYS A 697 38.52 -21.16 -32.43
N GLN A 698 37.29 -21.06 -32.94
CA GLN A 698 36.13 -21.84 -32.49
C GLN A 698 36.17 -23.34 -32.84
N GLY A 699 37.06 -23.75 -33.74
CA GLY A 699 37.12 -25.14 -34.21
C GLY A 699 35.95 -25.50 -35.14
N ALA A 700 35.77 -26.80 -35.38
CA ALA A 700 34.67 -27.32 -36.18
C ALA A 700 33.36 -27.38 -35.38
N TYR A 701 32.22 -27.24 -36.08
CA TYR A 701 30.89 -27.46 -35.51
C TYR A 701 30.73 -28.92 -35.05
N ILE A 702 30.35 -29.12 -33.80
CA ILE A 702 29.99 -30.42 -33.24
C ILE A 702 28.47 -30.40 -33.01
N ASN A 703 27.75 -31.32 -33.65
CA ASN A 703 26.30 -31.41 -33.49
C ASN A 703 25.93 -31.77 -32.04
N ASP A 704 24.85 -31.19 -31.54
CA ASP A 704 24.26 -31.44 -30.24
C ASP A 704 22.73 -31.50 -30.40
N GLY A 705 22.01 -31.71 -29.31
CA GLY A 705 20.53 -31.66 -29.31
C GLY A 705 19.91 -31.47 -27.94
N ARG A 706 20.73 -31.33 -26.88
CA ARG A 706 20.27 -31.27 -25.50
C ARG A 706 19.51 -29.97 -25.21
N TYR A 707 18.72 -30.00 -24.15
CA TYR A 707 18.09 -28.80 -23.60
C TYR A 707 18.92 -28.27 -22.43
N VAL A 708 19.03 -26.95 -22.30
CA VAL A 708 19.72 -26.28 -21.20
C VAL A 708 18.91 -25.11 -20.68
N THR A 709 18.93 -24.91 -19.37
CA THR A 709 18.34 -23.73 -18.71
C THR A 709 19.46 -22.78 -18.32
N ILE A 710 19.30 -21.49 -18.56
CA ILE A 710 20.31 -20.47 -18.22
C ILE A 710 20.34 -20.28 -16.70
N SER A 711 21.39 -20.76 -16.05
CA SER A 711 21.51 -20.85 -14.58
C SER A 711 22.38 -19.77 -13.96
N LYS A 712 23.06 -18.94 -14.77
CA LYS A 712 23.86 -17.79 -14.32
C LYS A 712 23.54 -16.57 -15.19
N SER A 713 23.45 -15.39 -14.56
CA SER A 713 22.98 -14.14 -15.17
C SER A 713 24.10 -13.16 -15.57
N ASN A 714 25.35 -13.47 -15.21
CA ASN A 714 26.52 -12.61 -15.40
C ASN A 714 27.30 -12.86 -16.71
N TYR A 715 26.92 -13.85 -17.52
CA TYR A 715 27.57 -14.18 -18.79
C TYR A 715 27.03 -13.33 -19.95
N ASP A 716 27.84 -13.19 -21.00
CA ASP A 716 27.41 -12.66 -22.30
C ASP A 716 26.99 -13.77 -23.26
N VAL A 717 26.04 -13.43 -24.13
CA VAL A 717 25.59 -14.24 -25.27
C VAL A 717 26.06 -13.51 -26.53
N TRP A 718 26.87 -14.19 -27.33
CA TRP A 718 27.61 -13.61 -28.45
C TRP A 718 26.91 -13.84 -29.79
N SER A 719 27.05 -12.90 -30.73
CA SER A 719 26.59 -13.07 -32.13
C SER A 719 27.64 -13.75 -33.01
N ASN A 720 28.89 -13.83 -32.58
CA ASN A 720 29.99 -14.49 -33.29
C ASN A 720 31.16 -14.79 -32.33
N PHE A 721 32.16 -15.52 -32.82
CA PHE A 721 33.40 -15.83 -32.09
C PHE A 721 34.45 -14.70 -32.12
N SER A 722 34.12 -13.56 -32.75
CA SER A 722 34.85 -12.29 -32.59
C SER A 722 34.37 -11.49 -31.36
N TRP A 723 33.63 -12.14 -30.46
CA TRP A 723 33.11 -11.58 -29.20
C TRP A 723 32.23 -10.33 -29.37
N LYS A 724 31.51 -10.20 -30.50
CA LYS A 724 30.42 -9.21 -30.59
C LYS A 724 29.26 -9.67 -29.71
N ARG A 725 28.97 -8.92 -28.65
CA ARG A 725 27.85 -9.20 -27.72
C ARG A 725 26.51 -9.03 -28.43
N LYS A 726 25.60 -10.00 -28.28
CA LYS A 726 24.21 -9.95 -28.74
C LYS A 726 23.27 -9.55 -27.60
N ILE A 727 23.32 -10.26 -26.48
CA ILE A 727 22.56 -9.96 -25.24
C ILE A 727 23.34 -10.39 -23.99
N LYS A 728 22.95 -9.92 -22.81
CA LYS A 728 23.40 -10.46 -21.51
C LYS A 728 22.52 -11.66 -21.11
N SER A 729 23.12 -12.69 -20.54
CA SER A 729 22.39 -13.87 -20.02
C SER A 729 21.29 -13.51 -19.01
N LYS A 730 21.39 -12.38 -18.27
CA LYS A 730 20.33 -11.84 -17.41
C LYS A 730 18.95 -11.72 -18.10
N SER A 731 18.86 -11.33 -19.37
CA SER A 731 17.57 -11.20 -20.08
C SER A 731 16.93 -12.55 -20.48
N ILE A 732 17.72 -13.62 -20.41
CA ILE A 732 17.30 -15.00 -20.69
C ILE A 732 17.48 -15.92 -19.47
N PHE A 733 17.70 -15.36 -18.29
CA PHE A 733 17.93 -16.09 -17.05
C PHE A 733 16.73 -16.98 -16.68
N ASN A 734 17.01 -18.19 -16.22
CA ASN A 734 16.06 -19.28 -15.98
C ASN A 734 15.17 -19.65 -17.20
N LYS A 735 15.45 -19.18 -18.43
CA LYS A 735 14.77 -19.68 -19.64
C LYS A 735 15.49 -20.91 -20.17
N THR A 736 14.74 -21.79 -20.83
CA THR A 736 15.25 -23.04 -21.42
C THR A 736 15.38 -22.90 -22.93
N TYR A 737 16.47 -23.45 -23.49
CA TYR A 737 16.79 -23.44 -24.91
C TYR A 737 17.28 -24.82 -25.36
N GLN A 738 17.15 -25.12 -26.65
CA GLN A 738 17.83 -26.25 -27.26
C GLN A 738 19.24 -25.81 -27.70
N VAL A 739 20.23 -26.67 -27.46
CA VAL A 739 21.57 -26.55 -28.05
C VAL A 739 21.59 -27.42 -29.31
N LYS A 740 21.60 -26.82 -30.51
CA LYS A 740 21.73 -27.60 -31.76
C LYS A 740 23.18 -27.97 -32.07
N GLY A 741 24.15 -27.19 -31.58
CA GLY A 741 25.55 -27.48 -31.75
C GLY A 741 26.44 -26.78 -30.73
N ARG A 742 27.62 -27.35 -30.52
CA ARG A 742 28.66 -26.85 -29.62
C ARG A 742 30.00 -26.70 -30.32
N TYR A 743 30.86 -25.89 -29.72
CA TYR A 743 32.19 -25.55 -30.21
C TYR A 743 33.18 -25.67 -29.05
N GLU A 744 34.15 -26.57 -29.17
CA GLU A 744 35.28 -26.66 -28.24
C GLU A 744 36.35 -25.64 -28.69
N HIS A 745 36.11 -24.39 -28.30
CA HIS A 745 36.90 -23.24 -28.75
C HIS A 745 38.32 -23.30 -28.17
N PHE A 746 39.32 -22.89 -28.95
CA PHE A 746 40.75 -22.97 -28.66
C PHE A 746 41.14 -22.30 -27.34
N ASN A 747 40.38 -21.32 -26.82
CA ASN A 747 40.59 -20.79 -25.46
C ASN A 747 40.28 -21.79 -24.31
N GLY A 748 39.92 -23.04 -24.60
CA GLY A 748 39.65 -24.08 -23.62
C GLY A 748 38.20 -24.07 -23.07
N SER A 749 37.31 -23.23 -23.60
CA SER A 749 35.91 -23.17 -23.21
C SER A 749 34.97 -23.75 -24.27
N THR A 750 34.01 -24.56 -23.83
CA THR A 750 32.88 -24.98 -24.68
C THR A 750 31.86 -23.85 -24.83
N TYR A 751 31.42 -23.60 -26.06
CA TYR A 751 30.32 -22.67 -26.35
C TYR A 751 29.15 -23.39 -27.01
N TYR A 752 27.93 -23.07 -26.58
CA TYR A 752 26.66 -23.66 -27.02
C TYR A 752 25.90 -22.68 -27.93
N SER A 753 25.45 -23.15 -29.10
CA SER A 753 24.56 -22.41 -30.00
C SER A 753 23.11 -22.61 -29.59
N LEU A 754 22.49 -21.58 -29.00
CA LEU A 754 21.16 -21.62 -28.41
C LEU A 754 20.05 -21.36 -29.42
N TYR A 755 18.97 -22.14 -29.34
CA TYR A 755 17.75 -22.00 -30.12
C TYR A 755 16.50 -22.09 -29.24
N ASP A 756 15.47 -21.31 -29.54
CA ASP A 756 14.17 -21.35 -28.84
C ASP A 756 13.20 -22.40 -29.42
N SER A 757 11.98 -22.46 -28.86
CA SER A 757 10.92 -23.38 -29.29
C SER A 757 10.40 -23.14 -30.72
N LYS A 758 10.64 -21.95 -31.30
CA LYS A 758 10.34 -21.65 -32.71
C LYS A 758 11.53 -21.96 -33.63
N GLY A 759 12.62 -22.53 -33.08
CA GLY A 759 13.84 -22.81 -33.82
C GLY A 759 14.63 -21.56 -34.20
N LYS A 760 14.32 -20.38 -33.63
CA LYS A 760 15.05 -19.13 -33.89
C LYS A 760 16.34 -19.10 -33.06
N TRP A 761 17.43 -18.69 -33.70
CA TRP A 761 18.76 -18.69 -33.10
C TRP A 761 18.97 -17.50 -32.15
N GLN A 762 19.34 -17.82 -30.90
CA GLN A 762 19.44 -16.86 -29.81
C GLN A 762 20.88 -16.40 -29.55
N GLY A 763 21.89 -17.23 -29.79
CA GLY A 763 23.30 -16.81 -29.75
C GLY A 763 24.25 -17.92 -29.29
N TYR A 764 25.55 -17.60 -29.18
CA TYR A 764 26.54 -18.46 -28.55
C TYR A 764 26.72 -18.09 -27.07
N ILE A 765 26.57 -19.04 -26.15
CA ILE A 765 26.85 -18.85 -24.71
C ILE A 765 27.96 -19.81 -24.24
N ASN A 766 28.77 -19.41 -23.26
CA ASN A 766 29.70 -20.34 -22.60
C ASN A 766 28.90 -21.40 -21.81
N SER A 767 29.24 -22.68 -21.94
CA SER A 767 28.49 -23.79 -21.32
C SER A 767 28.32 -23.64 -19.80
N ASN A 768 29.32 -23.06 -19.12
CA ASN A 768 29.32 -22.84 -17.66
C ASN A 768 28.23 -21.88 -17.16
N ALA A 769 27.55 -21.14 -18.07
CA ALA A 769 26.40 -20.29 -17.77
C ALA A 769 25.08 -21.06 -17.63
N THR A 770 25.09 -22.37 -17.91
CA THR A 770 23.89 -23.18 -18.12
C THR A 770 23.83 -24.39 -17.18
N LYS A 771 22.62 -24.92 -16.97
CA LYS A 771 22.36 -26.19 -16.29
C LYS A 771 21.63 -27.11 -17.27
N MET A 772 22.08 -28.36 -17.41
CA MET A 772 21.48 -29.31 -18.33
C MET A 772 20.05 -29.66 -17.89
N GLY A 773 19.11 -29.60 -18.85
CA GLY A 773 17.73 -30.03 -18.68
C GLY A 773 17.52 -31.43 -19.24
N GLN A 774 16.64 -32.21 -18.59
CA GLN A 774 16.33 -33.59 -19.00
C GLN A 774 15.31 -33.67 -20.16
N GLY A 775 15.20 -32.61 -20.96
CA GLY A 775 14.21 -32.45 -22.02
C GLY A 775 13.67 -31.03 -22.12
N LYS A 776 12.59 -30.85 -22.89
CA LYS A 776 11.94 -29.56 -23.19
C LYS A 776 11.52 -28.76 -21.95
N GLN A 777 11.36 -29.42 -20.80
CA GLN A 777 11.07 -28.83 -19.48
C GLN A 777 12.23 -28.05 -18.85
N GLY A 778 13.46 -28.25 -19.35
CA GLY A 778 14.65 -27.64 -18.76
C GLY A 778 15.14 -28.36 -17.51
N ALA A 779 15.93 -27.64 -16.71
CA ALA A 779 16.49 -28.12 -15.46
C ALA A 779 15.54 -27.83 -14.28
N TYR A 780 15.54 -28.71 -13.28
CA TYR A 780 14.84 -28.48 -12.01
C TYR A 780 15.41 -27.25 -11.28
N ILE A 781 14.51 -26.37 -10.84
CA ILE A 781 14.76 -25.21 -9.98
C ILE A 781 13.95 -25.42 -8.69
N SER A 782 14.57 -25.33 -7.52
CA SER A 782 13.84 -25.39 -6.24
C SER A 782 12.91 -24.19 -6.08
N ASP A 783 11.81 -24.35 -5.36
CA ASP A 783 10.84 -23.27 -5.12
C ASP A 783 10.27 -23.31 -3.69
N GLY A 784 9.63 -24.41 -3.30
CA GLY A 784 9.24 -24.70 -1.91
C GLY A 784 8.01 -23.97 -1.38
N ARG A 785 7.47 -22.97 -2.11
CA ARG A 785 6.29 -22.20 -1.67
C ARG A 785 5.02 -23.05 -1.62
N LYS A 786 4.11 -22.69 -0.70
CA LYS A 786 2.71 -23.14 -0.74
C LYS A 786 1.96 -22.40 -1.85
N VAL A 787 1.09 -23.08 -2.57
CA VAL A 787 0.26 -22.53 -3.67
C VAL A 787 -1.15 -23.15 -3.63
N LYS A 788 -2.18 -22.36 -3.93
CA LYS A 788 -3.60 -22.80 -3.94
C LYS A 788 -4.08 -22.93 -5.39
N VAL A 789 -4.73 -24.04 -5.75
CA VAL A 789 -5.32 -24.19 -7.09
C VAL A 789 -6.59 -23.36 -7.18
N THR A 790 -6.62 -22.37 -8.07
CA THR A 790 -7.70 -21.37 -8.19
C THR A 790 -8.39 -21.36 -9.54
N LYS A 791 -7.86 -22.08 -10.55
CA LYS A 791 -8.46 -22.20 -11.89
C LYS A 791 -8.82 -23.65 -12.19
N THR A 792 -10.00 -23.85 -12.76
CA THR A 792 -10.69 -25.13 -12.97
C THR A 792 -10.61 -25.68 -14.40
N ASN A 793 -9.94 -24.95 -15.30
CA ASN A 793 -9.79 -25.26 -16.73
C ASN A 793 -8.39 -25.81 -17.11
N TYR A 794 -7.56 -26.18 -16.13
CA TYR A 794 -6.25 -26.81 -16.33
C TYR A 794 -6.27 -28.30 -16.00
N ASN A 795 -5.17 -29.01 -16.31
CA ASN A 795 -4.89 -30.36 -15.83
C ASN A 795 -3.53 -30.36 -15.10
N THR A 796 -3.31 -31.34 -14.23
CA THR A 796 -1.95 -31.72 -13.81
C THR A 796 -1.42 -32.85 -14.69
N TRP A 797 -0.11 -32.90 -14.88
CA TRP A 797 0.56 -33.82 -15.80
C TRP A 797 1.53 -34.75 -15.07
N SER A 798 1.54 -36.03 -15.44
CA SER A 798 2.47 -37.04 -14.93
C SER A 798 3.88 -36.93 -15.56
N ASN A 799 4.01 -36.23 -16.69
CA ASN A 799 5.28 -35.97 -17.37
C ASN A 799 5.15 -34.78 -18.33
N PHE A 800 6.27 -34.35 -18.92
CA PHE A 800 6.32 -33.28 -19.94
C PHE A 800 6.05 -33.78 -21.37
N ASN A 801 5.55 -35.01 -21.51
CA ASN A 801 4.90 -35.52 -22.72
C ASN A 801 3.35 -35.40 -22.59
N TRP A 802 2.87 -34.58 -21.64
CA TRP A 802 1.45 -34.26 -21.41
C TRP A 802 0.55 -35.47 -21.11
N LYS A 803 1.07 -36.53 -20.48
CA LYS A 803 0.22 -37.58 -19.90
C LYS A 803 -0.56 -36.98 -18.72
N LYS A 804 -1.88 -36.77 -18.87
CA LYS A 804 -2.76 -36.24 -17.80
C LYS A 804 -2.65 -37.06 -16.51
N ARG A 805 -2.84 -36.41 -15.36
CA ARG A 805 -2.87 -37.03 -14.03
C ARG A 805 -4.18 -36.74 -13.28
N HIS A 806 -4.51 -35.46 -13.11
CA HIS A 806 -5.78 -35.00 -12.53
C HIS A 806 -6.35 -33.83 -13.35
N SER A 807 -7.66 -33.60 -13.27
CA SER A 807 -8.23 -32.30 -13.63
C SER A 807 -7.92 -31.29 -12.53
N SER A 808 -7.81 -30.01 -12.88
CA SER A 808 -7.74 -28.95 -11.85
C SER A 808 -9.06 -28.78 -11.09
N LYS A 809 -10.19 -29.23 -11.65
CA LYS A 809 -11.49 -29.29 -10.94
C LYS A 809 -11.38 -30.13 -9.65
N ASP A 810 -10.87 -31.35 -9.77
CA ASP A 810 -10.74 -32.36 -8.70
C ASP A 810 -9.89 -31.88 -7.51
N ILE A 811 -9.06 -30.85 -7.73
CA ILE A 811 -8.13 -30.27 -6.74
C ILE A 811 -8.31 -28.75 -6.54
N ALA A 812 -9.38 -28.15 -7.07
CA ALA A 812 -9.68 -26.75 -6.89
C ALA A 812 -9.87 -26.41 -5.41
N GLY A 813 -9.44 -25.21 -5.00
CA GLY A 813 -9.46 -24.77 -3.61
C GLY A 813 -8.40 -25.43 -2.70
N LYS A 814 -7.77 -26.53 -3.10
CA LYS A 814 -6.76 -27.23 -2.29
C LYS A 814 -5.39 -26.53 -2.40
N THR A 815 -4.64 -26.58 -1.29
CA THR A 815 -3.31 -25.98 -1.16
C THR A 815 -2.24 -27.05 -1.20
N PHE A 816 -1.18 -26.84 -1.98
CA PHE A 816 -0.08 -27.76 -2.22
C PHE A 816 1.27 -27.07 -1.98
N ILE A 817 2.32 -27.85 -1.74
CA ILE A 817 3.72 -27.39 -1.74
C ILE A 817 4.28 -27.58 -3.15
N ALA A 818 4.67 -26.47 -3.79
CA ALA A 818 5.38 -26.49 -5.07
C ALA A 818 6.87 -26.78 -4.82
N ARG A 819 7.25 -28.06 -4.63
CA ARG A 819 8.64 -28.43 -4.26
C ARG A 819 9.69 -27.93 -5.26
N GLY A 820 9.32 -27.76 -6.53
CA GLY A 820 10.13 -27.01 -7.49
C GLY A 820 9.41 -26.70 -8.79
N LYS A 821 10.07 -25.92 -9.65
CA LYS A 821 9.56 -25.40 -10.91
C LYS A 821 10.44 -25.75 -12.11
N TYR A 822 9.80 -25.81 -13.27
CA TYR A 822 10.37 -26.13 -14.56
C TYR A 822 9.93 -25.08 -15.57
N ASN A 823 10.89 -24.32 -16.09
CA ASN A 823 10.64 -23.27 -17.07
C ASN A 823 10.78 -23.89 -18.47
N HIS A 824 9.67 -24.40 -19.00
CA HIS A 824 9.65 -25.21 -20.22
C HIS A 824 9.87 -24.34 -21.46
N ILE A 825 10.47 -24.91 -22.52
CA ILE A 825 10.90 -24.17 -23.73
C ILE A 825 9.74 -23.52 -24.51
N ASN A 826 8.49 -23.93 -24.26
CA ASN A 826 7.29 -23.24 -24.79
C ASN A 826 7.02 -21.87 -24.14
N GLY A 827 7.78 -21.49 -23.11
CA GLY A 827 7.63 -20.23 -22.37
C GLY A 827 6.79 -20.34 -21.09
N SER A 828 6.15 -21.49 -20.82
CA SER A 828 5.34 -21.68 -19.62
C SER A 828 6.14 -22.26 -18.45
N THR A 829 5.88 -21.76 -17.25
CA THR A 829 6.38 -22.32 -15.99
C THR A 829 5.43 -23.41 -15.49
N TYR A 830 5.98 -24.55 -15.07
CA TYR A 830 5.22 -25.63 -14.42
C TYR A 830 5.76 -25.91 -13.01
N TYR A 831 4.88 -26.10 -12.05
CA TYR A 831 5.19 -26.41 -10.65
C TYR A 831 4.90 -27.89 -10.37
N SER A 832 5.83 -28.57 -9.69
CA SER A 832 5.65 -29.94 -9.20
C SER A 832 4.93 -29.91 -7.85
N LEU A 833 3.65 -30.32 -7.83
CA LEU A 833 2.78 -30.21 -6.64
C LEU A 833 2.87 -31.43 -5.74
N TYR A 834 2.97 -31.18 -4.43
CA TYR A 834 2.90 -32.19 -3.37
C TYR A 834 1.90 -31.75 -2.30
N ASP A 835 1.18 -32.68 -1.67
CA ASP A 835 0.35 -32.36 -0.50
C ASP A 835 1.18 -32.25 0.79
N ASN A 836 0.52 -32.01 1.92
CA ASN A 836 1.16 -31.94 3.24
C ASN A 836 1.71 -33.30 3.73
N LYS A 837 1.22 -34.43 3.18
CA LYS A 837 1.74 -35.78 3.43
C LYS A 837 2.89 -36.16 2.48
N GLY A 838 3.29 -35.26 1.58
CA GLY A 838 4.36 -35.49 0.61
C GLY A 838 3.97 -36.36 -0.59
N LYS A 839 2.69 -36.65 -0.80
CA LYS A 839 2.17 -37.35 -1.98
C LYS A 839 2.19 -36.43 -3.19
N TRP A 840 2.55 -36.95 -4.35
CA TRP A 840 2.74 -36.15 -5.58
C TRP A 840 1.49 -36.07 -6.46
N TYR A 841 1.12 -34.85 -6.84
CA TYR A 841 -0.10 -34.52 -7.60
C TYR A 841 0.16 -34.11 -9.05
N GLY A 842 1.40 -34.14 -9.52
CA GLY A 842 1.77 -33.85 -10.91
C GLY A 842 2.37 -32.46 -11.12
N TYR A 843 2.71 -32.16 -12.37
CA TYR A 843 3.12 -30.84 -12.82
C TYR A 843 1.89 -30.01 -13.22
N ILE A 844 1.68 -28.83 -12.63
CA ILE A 844 0.61 -27.89 -13.01
C ILE A 844 1.20 -26.62 -13.65
N SER A 845 0.46 -25.93 -14.51
CA SER A 845 0.85 -24.60 -15.00
C SER A 845 0.83 -23.57 -13.86
N GLN A 846 1.83 -22.67 -13.81
CA GLN A 846 1.84 -21.56 -12.86
C GLN A 846 0.56 -20.69 -12.93
N HIS A 847 -0.08 -20.58 -14.09
CA HIS A 847 -1.31 -19.80 -14.27
C HIS A 847 -2.57 -20.45 -13.64
N ALA A 848 -2.48 -21.69 -13.17
CA ALA A 848 -3.60 -22.41 -12.54
C ALA A 848 -3.71 -22.16 -11.01
N VAL A 849 -2.70 -21.53 -10.42
CA VAL A 849 -2.54 -21.39 -8.97
C VAL A 849 -2.35 -19.92 -8.55
N LYS A 850 -2.65 -19.64 -7.27
CA LYS A 850 -2.28 -18.40 -6.58
C LYS A 850 -1.34 -18.72 -5.43
#